data_AF-A0A9P6QS85-F1
#
_entry.id   AF-A0A9P6QS85-F1
#
_cell.length_a   1.000
_cell.length_b   1.000
_cell.length_c   1.000
_cell.angle_alpha   90.00
_cell.angle_beta   90.00
_cell.angle_gamma   90.00
#
_symmetry.space_group_name_H-M   'P 1'
#
loop_
_entity.id
_entity.type
_entity.pdbx_description
1 polymer ?
#
loop_
_entity_poly.entity_id
_entity_poly.type
_entity_poly.pdbx_seq_one_letter_code
_entity_poly.pdbx_strand_id
1 'polypeptide(L)'
;MTNDPPTSLHATGEGNDLNNNQSINLIDSFQDLEINSKTEVDIHETLYLENGLHNLRSLRLNEFDQRIYIAPMAKANLQARDDILFPLMDKVQEFLASEREVMLILGDSGSGKSTFNRHLEHQLWTEYKQGGPIPLYINLPTIDNPAHDLIEKELQFHNFSEEQVMEMKLHRQLILICDGYDESQLKTNIHTTNQFNRPGQWRVKVVISCRTQYLGQDYRSRFQPQPVDRYQRTTVDDFQEAVVAVFSRAQIQQYVDEYVKNLPAVDTLLDKPTWTVEEYMDKLVNIPSLLDLVSNPFLLILALDALPTVVASTKDLSTITITRVQLYDSFVKRWLNVNRRRLEDSPLSYDERLELDLLIEDNFLYHGIKFQKDLATAIFIDHAGNPVVKYTHFHEKYTWKAAFFCPNGQVKLLRESSTVMRSGASFRFLHRSFLEYFYSRTIYDPLDYSLEADGDLDEREPGPDLMTRLGRMNIVKESSILKFLAERVEADAAFKRGLFGAIEDSKIDANVAQASANAISVLVKAGVQFNGKELRGIRIPSADLRGGNFDSADFEGADLSDVNMGRAWLRLANFSKAQMVGVQFGELPCLNAVLPATHCDFSFDGKLLAVAVMGDAVIAYDTDTWRTTMVYPGGPALAFSPINNEVAIGGALSDGDNNVYLHDVTAEEVRLVLIGHEKSVNCTVYSRNGTQLATGSSDHTVRIWSTLSGDALYFLKGHTGPVKGVAFSPAGVQLVSGSDDGTVRTWDARVGHALAILGDHTSSVNSVVYSPDGSQIASSNTNSKGDEDVRLWDARSGDIKHILTGHYGDVSSLAYSPDGRQLASCSKLKGIHLWDSLSGELISLLTGNINITSATFSPTNNYIASTALDGTVRLWRVGAEFEDFFLRLGDNFTSGDVCADGSRIVTCTKEGRMRIWETLTGKSRDIKTGYNIPFTEMALSSCSTKVASGHNDHKVRLWDTQTGVLLQVHEGHTDTVVVMAFSPNGDQISSGSFDKTVRIWDTLTGRVVAVLEAHSGEVHGLKYSPSGHQIVASTSGNVAHVWCSRTGAKVFDMAEPEGRSWMFSPDGRHIISTSAKGLQSWDPLTGQRTGRLSDIQDFCMVFSISPDNNFIAASSPYGMLMLWDVSSDRCCTEIYRVRTEMAYEVRWMRDTTDGDRLYLLTLTSGPSLRVWRLSKEEDEGVERGVCSLQLVRSIGGRVLSLAQTKADGVVGLSPANLKLLDQRRNE
;
A
#
# COMPACT_ATOMS: atom_id res chain seq x y z
N MET A 1 27.96 -61.78 9.52
CA MET A 1 29.26 -61.08 9.44
C MET A 1 29.00 -59.60 9.56
N THR A 2 29.17 -58.89 10.67
CA THR A 2 29.17 -59.20 12.11
C THR A 2 28.77 -57.88 12.78
N ASN A 3 27.73 -57.71 13.59
CA ASN A 3 26.44 -58.38 13.82
C ASN A 3 25.57 -57.29 14.50
N ASP A 4 24.56 -56.80 13.81
CA ASP A 4 23.14 -56.61 14.18
C ASP A 4 22.65 -56.23 15.62
N PRO A 5 21.41 -55.67 15.72
CA PRO A 5 20.92 -54.62 16.64
C PRO A 5 20.11 -55.22 17.83
N PRO A 6 18.94 -54.76 18.36
CA PRO A 6 18.19 -53.48 18.39
C PRO A 6 17.54 -53.12 19.79
N THR A 7 16.60 -52.17 19.77
CA THR A 7 15.30 -52.11 20.51
C THR A 7 15.15 -51.64 21.96
N SER A 8 14.10 -50.79 22.06
CA SER A 8 13.22 -50.34 23.14
C SER A 8 12.71 -51.39 24.14
N LEU A 9 12.03 -50.90 25.19
CA LEU A 9 10.75 -51.35 25.81
C LEU A 9 10.83 -51.13 27.35
N HIS A 10 10.05 -50.23 27.95
CA HIS A 10 8.61 -50.28 28.32
C HIS A 10 8.41 -50.57 29.81
N ALA A 11 7.20 -50.21 30.26
CA ALA A 11 6.42 -50.81 31.35
C ALA A 11 6.62 -50.15 32.73
N THR A 12 5.71 -49.32 33.27
CA THR A 12 4.24 -49.42 33.57
C THR A 12 4.01 -49.64 35.07
N GLY A 13 2.96 -49.01 35.60
CA GLY A 13 2.33 -49.33 36.89
C GLY A 13 2.28 -48.11 37.80
N GLU A 14 1.37 -47.16 37.60
CA GLU A 14 0.00 -47.14 38.16
C GLU A 14 -0.06 -47.16 39.70
N GLY A 15 -0.78 -46.18 40.24
CA GLY A 15 -1.75 -46.46 41.29
C GLY A 15 -1.51 -45.83 42.65
N ASN A 16 -1.86 -44.54 42.75
CA ASN A 16 -2.82 -44.00 43.71
C ASN A 16 -2.61 -44.14 45.24
N ASP A 17 -2.61 -42.94 45.85
CA ASP A 17 -3.60 -42.50 46.84
C ASP A 17 -3.21 -42.43 48.33
N LEU A 18 -3.34 -41.18 48.79
CA LEU A 18 -3.96 -40.71 50.04
C LEU A 18 -3.11 -40.62 51.32
N ASN A 19 -2.78 -39.37 51.60
CA ASN A 19 -3.16 -38.60 52.78
C ASN A 19 -2.38 -38.70 54.11
N ASN A 20 -2.19 -37.49 54.61
CA ASN A 20 -2.23 -37.03 56.00
C ASN A 20 -0.93 -36.96 56.80
N ASN A 21 -0.41 -35.73 56.82
CA ASN A 21 -0.41 -34.82 57.97
C ASN A 21 0.20 -35.26 59.31
N GLN A 22 1.07 -34.35 59.77
CA GLN A 22 1.24 -33.84 61.12
C GLN A 22 2.30 -34.50 62.03
N SER A 23 3.43 -33.78 62.09
CA SER A 23 4.07 -33.20 63.29
C SER A 23 4.45 -34.10 64.47
N ILE A 24 5.70 -33.99 64.95
CA ILE A 24 6.05 -33.36 66.24
C ILE A 24 7.57 -33.35 66.46
N ASN A 25 8.06 -32.13 66.70
CA ASN A 25 9.18 -31.62 67.51
C ASN A 25 10.26 -32.56 68.08
N LEU A 26 11.50 -32.18 67.74
CA LEU A 26 12.62 -31.72 68.60
C LEU A 26 12.83 -32.38 69.98
N ILE A 27 14.07 -32.74 70.29
CA ILE A 27 14.98 -31.96 71.18
C ILE A 27 16.28 -32.76 71.51
N ASP A 28 17.40 -32.01 71.48
CA ASP A 28 18.65 -32.10 72.26
C ASP A 28 19.90 -32.91 71.85
N SER A 29 20.95 -32.12 71.52
CA SER A 29 22.16 -31.84 72.34
C SER A 29 23.54 -32.08 71.70
N PHE A 30 24.06 -31.00 71.14
CA PHE A 30 25.43 -30.40 71.24
C PHE A 30 26.59 -31.18 71.89
N GLN A 31 27.76 -31.18 71.21
CA GLN A 31 28.99 -30.49 71.68
C GLN A 31 30.10 -30.41 70.59
N ASP A 32 30.22 -29.22 70.01
CA ASP A 32 31.38 -28.37 69.65
C ASP A 32 32.72 -28.95 69.13
N LEU A 33 33.06 -28.56 67.89
CA LEU A 33 34.31 -27.86 67.51
C LEU A 33 34.16 -27.16 66.13
N GLU A 34 34.01 -25.86 66.23
CA GLU A 34 33.93 -24.73 65.29
C GLU A 34 34.58 -24.74 63.87
N ILE A 35 33.77 -24.22 62.95
CA ILE A 35 34.04 -23.42 61.72
C ILE A 35 34.21 -24.16 60.38
N ASN A 36 33.09 -24.23 59.65
CA ASN A 36 32.96 -23.47 58.41
C ASN A 36 31.52 -22.95 58.26
N SER A 37 31.26 -21.80 58.89
CA SER A 37 29.98 -21.09 59.04
C SER A 37 29.41 -20.44 57.77
N LYS A 38 29.81 -20.90 56.57
CA LYS A 38 29.31 -20.35 55.29
C LYS A 38 28.16 -21.12 54.67
N THR A 39 27.91 -22.36 55.10
CA THR A 39 26.90 -23.22 54.46
C THR A 39 25.55 -23.20 55.18
N GLU A 40 25.49 -22.81 56.45
CA GLU A 40 24.22 -22.68 57.19
C GLU A 40 23.52 -21.33 57.01
N VAL A 41 24.26 -20.26 56.67
CA VAL A 41 23.67 -18.93 56.38
C VAL A 41 22.95 -18.94 55.03
N ASP A 42 23.53 -19.56 54.00
CA ASP A 42 22.90 -19.70 52.67
C ASP A 42 21.55 -20.43 52.72
N ILE A 43 21.39 -21.48 53.54
CA ILE A 43 20.14 -22.26 53.59
C ILE A 43 19.01 -21.47 54.28
N HIS A 44 19.34 -20.66 55.29
CA HIS A 44 18.36 -19.86 56.01
C HIS A 44 17.86 -18.67 55.18
N GLU A 45 18.72 -18.02 54.41
CA GLU A 45 18.38 -16.85 53.58
C GLU A 45 17.52 -17.24 52.36
N THR A 46 17.84 -18.35 51.68
CA THR A 46 17.03 -18.85 50.55
C THR A 46 15.61 -19.24 50.97
N LEU A 47 15.43 -19.67 52.24
CA LEU A 47 14.11 -20.01 52.80
C LEU A 47 13.25 -18.77 53.05
N TYR A 48 13.86 -17.65 53.46
CA TYR A 48 13.20 -16.36 53.62
C TYR A 48 12.83 -15.73 52.28
N LEU A 49 13.70 -15.85 51.27
CA LEU A 49 13.42 -15.39 49.90
C LEU A 49 12.20 -16.11 49.30
N GLU A 50 12.15 -17.44 49.39
CA GLU A 50 11.04 -18.23 48.85
C GLU A 50 9.72 -18.00 49.60
N ASN A 51 9.78 -17.68 50.90
CA ASN A 51 8.60 -17.25 51.65
C ASN A 51 8.08 -15.88 51.15
N GLY A 52 8.98 -14.93 50.89
CA GLY A 52 8.65 -13.64 50.25
C GLY A 52 8.01 -13.83 48.87
N LEU A 53 8.58 -14.71 48.03
CA LEU A 53 8.03 -15.04 46.71
C LEU A 53 6.69 -15.77 46.80
N HIS A 54 6.48 -16.62 47.81
CA HIS A 54 5.19 -17.28 48.04
C HIS A 54 4.09 -16.26 48.39
N ASN A 55 4.41 -15.26 49.21
CA ASN A 55 3.48 -14.16 49.53
C ASN A 55 3.17 -13.32 48.29
N LEU A 56 4.18 -12.95 47.50
CA LEU A 56 4.00 -12.20 46.26
C LEU A 56 3.15 -12.99 45.25
N ARG A 57 3.42 -14.29 45.07
CA ARG A 57 2.63 -15.18 44.23
C ARG A 57 1.18 -15.22 44.66
N SER A 58 0.92 -15.42 45.96
CA SER A 58 -0.44 -15.48 46.50
C SER A 58 -1.19 -14.17 46.31
N LEU A 59 -0.51 -13.03 46.50
CA LEU A 59 -1.06 -11.71 46.24
C LEU A 59 -1.42 -11.53 44.75
N ARG A 60 -0.52 -11.85 43.83
CA ARG A 60 -0.74 -11.71 42.38
C ARG A 60 -1.86 -12.61 41.86
N LEU A 61 -1.95 -13.85 42.34
CA LEU A 61 -3.05 -14.75 41.97
C LEU A 61 -4.39 -14.29 42.52
N ASN A 62 -4.43 -13.69 43.72
CA ASN A 62 -5.65 -13.14 44.30
C ASN A 62 -6.09 -11.80 43.66
N GLU A 63 -5.15 -10.98 43.20
CA GLU A 63 -5.42 -9.71 42.50
C GLU A 63 -5.94 -9.91 41.06
N PHE A 64 -5.85 -11.13 40.52
CA PHE A 64 -6.31 -11.46 39.18
C PHE A 64 -7.84 -11.54 39.10
N ASP A 65 -8.49 -10.37 39.01
CA ASP A 65 -9.93 -10.25 38.70
C ASP A 65 -10.11 -9.98 37.19
N GLN A 66 -9.94 -11.00 36.36
CA GLN A 66 -10.15 -10.91 34.92
C GLN A 66 -11.42 -11.66 34.50
N ARG A 67 -12.47 -10.90 34.19
CA ARG A 67 -13.80 -11.47 33.91
C ARG A 67 -13.94 -12.18 32.56
N ILE A 68 -13.19 -11.75 31.54
CA ILE A 68 -13.25 -12.29 30.16
C ILE A 68 -11.86 -12.23 29.53
N TYR A 69 -11.38 -13.33 28.96
CA TYR A 69 -10.09 -13.40 28.25
C TYR A 69 -10.22 -14.20 26.95
N ILE A 70 -9.94 -13.55 25.83
CA ILE A 70 -9.85 -14.18 24.52
C ILE A 70 -8.40 -14.12 24.06
N ALA A 71 -7.85 -15.27 23.66
CA ALA A 71 -6.47 -15.36 23.21
C ALA A 71 -6.25 -14.46 21.98
N PRO A 72 -5.34 -13.46 22.04
CA PRO A 72 -5.08 -12.57 20.92
C PRO A 72 -4.24 -13.26 19.84
N MET A 73 -4.53 -12.92 18.59
CA MET A 73 -3.71 -13.29 17.44
C MET A 73 -2.71 -12.18 17.16
N ALA A 74 -1.58 -12.51 16.55
CA ALA A 74 -0.54 -11.56 16.20
C ALA A 74 0.12 -11.92 14.87
N LYS A 75 0.77 -10.91 14.27
CA LYS A 75 1.66 -11.06 13.13
C LYS A 75 3.10 -10.77 13.54
N ALA A 76 4.06 -11.19 12.72
CA ALA A 76 5.48 -11.22 13.11
C ALA A 76 6.09 -9.83 13.36
N ASN A 77 5.73 -8.83 12.57
CA ASN A 77 6.20 -7.46 12.69
C ASN A 77 5.25 -6.53 11.93
N LEU A 78 5.53 -5.22 11.91
CA LEU A 78 4.68 -4.24 11.22
C LEU A 78 4.57 -4.47 9.69
N GLN A 79 5.60 -5.06 9.07
CA GLN A 79 5.68 -5.35 7.63
C GLN A 79 5.02 -6.68 7.25
N ALA A 80 4.74 -7.55 8.22
CA ALA A 80 4.10 -8.83 7.97
C ALA A 80 2.66 -8.59 7.49
N ARG A 81 2.21 -9.46 6.56
CA ARG A 81 0.86 -9.39 6.03
C ARG A 81 -0.18 -9.73 7.09
N ASP A 82 -1.35 -9.09 7.01
CA ASP A 82 -2.43 -9.27 7.98
C ASP A 82 -3.15 -10.63 7.87
N ASP A 83 -2.90 -11.41 6.80
CA ASP A 83 -3.43 -12.76 6.59
C ASP A 83 -2.60 -13.87 7.24
N ILE A 84 -1.34 -13.58 7.62
CA ILE A 84 -0.45 -14.54 8.29
C ILE A 84 -0.44 -14.26 9.79
N LEU A 85 -1.43 -14.82 10.48
CA LEU A 85 -1.62 -14.66 11.93
C LEU A 85 -1.25 -15.94 12.70
N PHE A 86 -0.69 -15.76 13.89
CA PHE A 86 -0.40 -16.83 14.85
C PHE A 86 -0.90 -16.45 16.26
N PRO A 87 -1.17 -17.42 17.15
CA PRO A 87 -1.50 -17.12 18.55
C PRO A 87 -0.34 -16.42 19.25
N LEU A 88 -0.61 -15.28 19.90
CA LEU A 88 0.45 -14.50 20.55
C LEU A 88 1.14 -15.26 21.69
N MET A 89 0.38 -16.08 22.43
CA MET A 89 0.91 -16.85 23.56
C MET A 89 1.98 -17.85 23.11
N ASP A 90 1.74 -18.58 22.01
CA ASP A 90 2.70 -19.53 21.43
C ASP A 90 4.02 -18.83 21.09
N LYS A 91 3.93 -17.60 20.55
CA LYS A 91 5.10 -16.82 20.16
C LYS A 91 5.88 -16.28 21.36
N VAL A 92 5.20 -15.97 22.46
CA VAL A 92 5.84 -15.62 23.75
C VAL A 92 6.50 -16.84 24.37
N GLN A 93 5.90 -18.02 24.30
CA GLN A 93 6.51 -19.26 24.79
C GLN A 93 7.77 -19.62 23.99
N GLU A 94 7.75 -19.46 22.66
CA GLU A 94 8.94 -19.60 21.80
C GLU A 94 10.06 -18.64 22.23
N PHE A 95 9.72 -17.38 22.50
CA PHE A 95 10.66 -16.39 23.02
C PHE A 95 11.26 -16.80 24.38
N LEU A 96 10.41 -17.21 25.32
CA LEU A 96 10.84 -17.65 26.65
C LEU A 96 11.73 -18.90 26.60
N ALA A 97 11.58 -19.77 25.60
CA ALA A 97 12.43 -20.94 25.38
C ALA A 97 13.74 -20.64 24.59
N SER A 98 13.81 -19.52 23.87
CA SER A 98 14.96 -19.15 23.03
C SER A 98 16.12 -18.49 23.81
N GLU A 99 17.24 -18.16 23.15
CA GLU A 99 18.32 -17.33 23.74
C GLU A 99 18.05 -15.82 23.65
N ARG A 100 16.91 -15.40 23.07
CA ARG A 100 16.57 -13.98 22.91
C ARG A 100 16.28 -13.31 24.26
N GLU A 101 16.63 -12.03 24.36
CA GLU A 101 16.52 -11.27 25.60
C GLU A 101 15.29 -10.37 25.65
N VAL A 102 14.88 -9.79 24.51
CA VAL A 102 13.82 -8.77 24.45
C VAL A 102 12.74 -9.16 23.44
N MET A 103 11.47 -9.13 23.88
CA MET A 103 10.30 -9.25 23.02
C MET A 103 9.43 -8.00 23.09
N LEU A 104 9.12 -7.41 21.94
CA LEU A 104 8.28 -6.22 21.81
C LEU A 104 6.91 -6.62 21.26
N ILE A 105 5.86 -6.36 22.05
CA ILE A 105 4.45 -6.56 21.70
C ILE A 105 3.83 -5.22 21.31
N LEU A 106 3.51 -5.09 20.03
CA LEU A 106 2.93 -3.89 19.44
C LEU A 106 1.43 -4.04 19.22
N GLY A 107 0.72 -2.93 19.13
CA GLY A 107 -0.69 -2.93 18.76
C GLY A 107 -1.35 -1.59 19.05
N ASP A 108 -2.54 -1.39 18.49
CA ASP A 108 -3.31 -0.16 18.66
C ASP A 108 -3.83 0.05 20.10
N SER A 109 -4.22 1.29 20.40
CA SER A 109 -4.91 1.62 21.65
C SER A 109 -6.15 0.72 21.83
N GLY A 110 -6.31 0.07 22.99
CA GLY A 110 -7.42 -0.84 23.25
C GLY A 110 -7.31 -2.25 22.63
N SER A 111 -6.20 -2.59 21.95
CA SER A 111 -6.02 -3.90 21.29
C SER A 111 -5.92 -5.11 22.23
N GLY A 112 -5.97 -4.93 23.55
CA GLY A 112 -5.88 -6.01 24.54
C GLY A 112 -4.47 -6.36 25.04
N LYS A 113 -3.44 -5.53 24.77
CA LYS A 113 -2.05 -5.77 25.24
C LYS A 113 -1.94 -5.93 26.77
N SER A 114 -2.46 -4.99 27.55
CA SER A 114 -2.43 -5.05 29.01
C SER A 114 -3.20 -6.27 29.56
N THR A 115 -4.33 -6.59 28.92
CA THR A 115 -5.16 -7.76 29.19
C THR A 115 -4.37 -9.06 28.97
N PHE A 116 -3.57 -9.12 27.91
CA PHE A 116 -2.66 -10.24 27.63
C PHE A 116 -1.53 -10.31 28.64
N ASN A 117 -0.88 -9.18 28.96
CA ASN A 117 0.26 -9.15 29.89
C ASN A 117 -0.11 -9.61 31.31
N ARG A 118 -1.30 -9.24 31.81
CA ARG A 118 -1.80 -9.74 33.11
C ARG A 118 -2.09 -11.24 33.07
N HIS A 119 -2.68 -11.72 31.98
CA HIS A 119 -2.93 -13.15 31.80
C HIS A 119 -1.63 -13.95 31.71
N LEU A 120 -0.62 -13.42 31.01
CA LEU A 120 0.72 -14.00 30.92
C LEU A 120 1.36 -14.10 32.31
N GLU A 121 1.32 -13.04 33.11
CA GLU A 121 1.84 -13.07 34.49
C GLU A 121 1.12 -14.15 35.33
N HIS A 122 -0.21 -14.18 35.28
CA HIS A 122 -1.01 -15.16 36.01
C HIS A 122 -0.65 -16.60 35.62
N GLN A 123 -0.52 -16.88 34.32
CA GLN A 123 -0.10 -18.20 33.83
C GLN A 123 1.29 -18.57 34.35
N LEU A 124 2.25 -17.65 34.25
CA LEU A 124 3.62 -17.90 34.72
C LEU A 124 3.69 -18.13 36.24
N TRP A 125 2.92 -17.39 37.05
CA TRP A 125 2.82 -17.64 38.50
C TRP A 125 2.11 -18.95 38.84
N THR A 126 1.18 -19.38 38.00
CA THR A 126 0.50 -20.68 38.16
C THR A 126 1.49 -21.82 37.92
N GLU A 127 2.32 -21.71 36.88
CA GLU A 127 3.34 -22.69 36.49
C GLU A 127 4.64 -22.62 37.31
N TYR A 128 4.83 -21.54 38.09
CA TYR A 128 6.06 -21.30 38.86
C TYR A 128 6.38 -22.43 39.85
N LYS A 129 7.64 -22.87 39.81
CA LYS A 129 8.25 -23.84 40.73
C LYS A 129 9.41 -23.18 41.49
N GLN A 130 9.67 -23.63 42.71
CA GLN A 130 10.77 -23.15 43.55
C GLN A 130 12.10 -23.21 42.77
N GLY A 131 12.89 -22.14 42.81
CA GLY A 131 14.13 -22.01 42.01
C GLY A 131 13.95 -21.66 40.52
N GLY A 132 12.71 -21.60 40.00
CA GLY A 132 12.43 -21.21 38.61
C GLY A 132 12.56 -19.70 38.34
N PRO A 133 12.37 -19.29 37.06
CA PRO A 133 12.35 -17.88 36.68
C PRO A 133 11.21 -17.14 37.38
N ILE A 134 11.48 -15.97 37.94
CA ILE A 134 10.50 -15.19 38.72
C ILE A 134 9.72 -14.27 37.76
N PRO A 135 8.40 -14.43 37.60
CA PRO A 135 7.59 -13.51 36.80
C PRO A 135 7.39 -12.20 37.56
N LEU A 136 7.56 -11.06 36.88
CA LEU A 136 7.33 -9.76 37.48
C LEU A 136 6.62 -8.84 36.49
N TYR A 137 5.32 -8.60 36.71
CA TYR A 137 4.58 -7.57 35.98
C TYR A 137 4.86 -6.18 36.54
N ILE A 138 5.22 -5.28 35.64
CA ILE A 138 5.47 -3.88 35.93
C ILE A 138 4.62 -3.03 35.02
N ASN A 139 3.71 -2.28 35.62
CA ASN A 139 3.00 -1.20 34.94
C ASN A 139 3.93 0.03 34.90
N LEU A 140 4.66 0.22 33.81
CA LEU A 140 5.68 1.27 33.70
C LEU A 140 5.19 2.68 34.05
N PRO A 141 3.96 3.10 33.68
CA PRO A 141 3.42 4.43 34.03
C PRO A 141 3.25 4.67 35.53
N THR A 142 3.19 3.64 36.37
CA THR A 142 3.09 3.81 37.83
C THR A 142 4.44 3.95 38.53
N ILE A 143 5.55 3.72 37.83
CA ILE A 143 6.90 3.81 38.41
C ILE A 143 7.50 5.21 38.22
N ASP A 144 8.13 5.69 39.29
CA ASP A 144 8.86 6.94 39.32
C ASP A 144 10.24 6.78 38.67
N ASN A 145 10.44 7.46 37.55
CA ASN A 145 11.68 7.42 36.75
C ASN A 145 12.08 5.97 36.40
N PRO A 146 11.35 5.28 35.51
CA PRO A 146 11.56 3.87 35.19
C PRO A 146 12.86 3.61 34.40
N ALA A 147 13.65 4.66 34.11
CA ALA A 147 14.95 4.52 33.48
C ALA A 147 16.00 3.90 34.43
N HIS A 148 15.80 3.97 35.74
CA HIS A 148 16.77 3.51 36.74
C HIS A 148 16.09 2.71 37.86
N ASP A 149 16.77 1.64 38.29
CA ASP A 149 16.42 0.78 39.42
C ASP A 149 14.98 0.23 39.37
N LEU A 150 14.51 -0.08 38.15
CA LEU A 150 13.13 -0.47 37.88
C LEU A 150 12.66 -1.66 38.75
N ILE A 151 13.44 -2.74 38.74
CA ILE A 151 13.11 -3.98 39.46
C ILE A 151 13.22 -3.77 40.97
N GLU A 152 14.24 -3.03 41.41
CA GLU A 152 14.50 -2.79 42.83
C GLU A 152 13.39 -1.97 43.48
N LYS A 153 12.90 -0.92 42.81
CA LYS A 153 11.76 -0.12 43.27
C LYS A 153 10.48 -0.95 43.38
N GLU A 154 10.20 -1.81 42.40
CA GLU A 154 9.02 -2.68 42.44
C GLU A 154 9.12 -3.70 43.58
N LEU A 155 10.27 -4.33 43.78
CA LEU A 155 10.47 -5.28 44.87
C LEU A 155 10.42 -4.61 46.25
N GLN A 156 10.97 -3.41 46.39
CA GLN A 156 10.84 -2.62 47.63
C GLN A 156 9.37 -2.26 47.92
N PHE A 157 8.57 -1.96 46.90
CA PHE A 157 7.13 -1.73 47.05
C PHE A 157 6.40 -2.96 47.63
N HIS A 158 6.87 -4.17 47.30
CA HIS A 158 6.37 -5.44 47.86
C HIS A 158 7.09 -5.89 49.15
N ASN A 159 7.83 -4.99 49.81
CA ASN A 159 8.53 -5.21 51.10
C ASN A 159 9.67 -6.26 51.08
N PHE A 160 10.36 -6.45 49.95
CA PHE A 160 11.59 -7.25 49.93
C PHE A 160 12.77 -6.48 50.54
N SER A 161 13.64 -7.16 51.30
CA SER A 161 14.84 -6.56 51.91
C SER A 161 15.98 -6.37 50.90
N GLU A 162 16.94 -5.49 51.20
CA GLU A 162 18.13 -5.29 50.35
C GLU A 162 18.95 -6.57 50.19
N GLU A 163 19.03 -7.41 51.23
CA GLU A 163 19.71 -8.72 51.20
C GLU A 163 19.02 -9.68 50.23
N GLN A 164 17.68 -9.76 50.27
CA GLN A 164 16.89 -10.58 49.33
C GLN A 164 17.06 -10.10 47.89
N VAL A 165 17.09 -8.78 47.66
CA VAL A 165 17.34 -8.20 46.34
C VAL A 165 18.74 -8.57 45.83
N MET A 166 19.75 -8.58 46.70
CA MET A 166 21.11 -8.98 46.33
C MET A 166 21.21 -10.46 45.98
N GLU A 167 20.54 -11.34 46.75
CA GLU A 167 20.44 -12.78 46.46
C GLU A 167 19.77 -13.02 45.09
N MET A 168 18.68 -12.30 44.80
CA MET A 168 18.01 -12.37 43.49
C MET A 168 18.93 -11.94 42.34
N LYS A 169 19.69 -10.84 42.48
CA LYS A 169 20.63 -10.36 41.46
C LYS A 169 21.72 -11.40 41.13
N LEU A 170 22.18 -12.15 42.12
CA LEU A 170 23.27 -13.14 41.95
C LEU A 170 22.78 -14.48 41.40
N HIS A 171 21.62 -14.97 41.88
CA HIS A 171 21.24 -16.38 41.71
C HIS A 171 19.95 -16.61 40.92
N ARG A 172 19.11 -15.60 40.68
CA ARG A 172 17.79 -15.77 40.08
C ARG A 172 17.67 -15.11 38.72
N GLN A 173 16.87 -15.73 37.86
CA GLN A 173 16.44 -15.16 36.58
C GLN A 173 15.02 -14.60 36.73
N LEU A 174 14.74 -13.45 36.11
CA LEU A 174 13.41 -12.85 36.10
C LEU A 174 12.82 -12.81 34.68
N ILE A 175 11.50 -12.95 34.60
CA ILE A 175 10.72 -12.66 33.39
C ILE A 175 9.98 -11.35 33.66
N LEU A 176 10.47 -10.27 33.07
CA LEU A 176 9.97 -8.92 33.27
C LEU A 176 8.88 -8.61 32.24
N ILE A 177 7.66 -8.34 32.69
CA ILE A 177 6.53 -7.96 31.83
C ILE A 177 6.27 -6.47 32.02
N CYS A 178 6.83 -5.65 31.14
CA CYS A 178 6.72 -4.20 31.16
C CYS A 178 5.52 -3.74 30.34
N ASP A 179 4.46 -3.29 31.00
CA ASP A 179 3.23 -2.81 30.35
C ASP A 179 3.19 -1.28 30.24
N GLY A 180 2.71 -0.78 29.10
CA GLY A 180 2.42 0.64 28.89
C GLY A 180 3.67 1.50 28.65
N TYR A 181 4.63 1.03 27.84
CA TYR A 181 5.85 1.77 27.54
C TYR A 181 5.56 3.17 26.95
N ASP A 182 4.56 3.29 26.09
CA ASP A 182 4.12 4.55 25.47
C ASP A 182 3.56 5.58 26.47
N GLU A 183 3.17 5.14 27.67
CA GLU A 183 2.62 5.98 28.74
C GLU A 183 3.66 6.26 29.85
N SER A 184 4.85 5.64 29.78
CA SER A 184 5.89 5.66 30.82
C SER A 184 6.90 6.81 30.75
N GLN A 185 6.82 7.64 29.70
CA GLN A 185 7.74 8.75 29.41
C GLN A 185 9.18 8.33 29.02
N LEU A 186 9.45 7.03 28.88
CA LEU A 186 10.77 6.51 28.48
C LEU A 186 11.09 6.76 27.00
N LYS A 187 12.17 7.52 26.76
CA LYS A 187 12.74 7.72 25.42
C LYS A 187 14.10 7.04 25.24
N THR A 188 14.72 6.62 26.34
CA THR A 188 16.03 5.96 26.39
C THR A 188 15.87 4.45 26.40
N ASN A 189 16.95 3.73 26.07
CA ASN A 189 16.91 2.27 26.02
C ASN A 189 16.80 1.66 27.42
N ILE A 190 15.66 1.02 27.71
CA ILE A 190 15.32 0.50 29.04
C ILE A 190 16.29 -0.59 29.51
N HIS A 191 16.85 -1.37 28.56
CA HIS A 191 17.79 -2.44 28.84
C HIS A 191 19.14 -1.88 29.30
N THR A 192 19.65 -0.87 28.60
CA THR A 192 20.94 -0.27 28.93
C THR A 192 20.89 0.59 30.19
N THR A 193 19.82 1.35 30.41
CA THR A 193 19.73 2.25 31.57
C THR A 193 19.53 1.50 32.89
N ASN A 194 18.81 0.36 32.87
CA ASN A 194 18.66 -0.51 34.04
C ASN A 194 19.74 -1.61 34.15
N GLN A 195 20.76 -1.58 33.27
CA GLN A 195 21.92 -2.49 33.31
C GLN A 195 21.54 -3.98 33.27
N PHE A 196 20.50 -4.33 32.52
CA PHE A 196 20.05 -5.72 32.39
C PHE A 196 21.13 -6.62 31.77
N ASN A 197 21.21 -7.86 32.26
CA ASN A 197 22.13 -8.90 31.81
C ASN A 197 23.64 -8.52 31.87
N ARG A 198 24.01 -7.54 32.69
CA ARG A 198 25.42 -7.20 32.97
C ARG A 198 25.99 -8.05 34.12
N PRO A 199 27.32 -8.27 34.16
CA PRO A 199 27.95 -9.01 35.25
C PRO A 199 27.63 -8.39 36.62
N GLY A 200 27.13 -9.20 37.56
CA GLY A 200 26.75 -8.75 38.91
C GLY A 200 25.43 -7.97 39.00
N GLN A 201 24.67 -7.89 37.90
CA GLN A 201 23.35 -7.25 37.81
C GLN A 201 22.24 -8.28 37.50
N TRP A 202 21.01 -7.79 37.35
CA TRP A 202 19.81 -8.60 37.08
C TRP A 202 19.93 -9.47 35.81
N ARG A 203 19.60 -10.76 35.94
CA ARG A 203 19.42 -11.69 34.80
C ARG A 203 17.96 -11.71 34.38
N VAL A 204 17.64 -11.16 33.21
CA VAL A 204 16.25 -10.92 32.79
C VAL A 204 15.97 -11.30 31.35
N LYS A 205 14.74 -11.77 31.12
CA LYS A 205 14.07 -11.69 29.82
C LYS A 205 12.97 -10.63 29.92
N VAL A 206 12.87 -9.77 28.91
CA VAL A 206 11.97 -8.62 28.96
C VAL A 206 10.91 -8.70 27.87
N VAL A 207 9.64 -8.69 28.27
CA VAL A 207 8.48 -8.53 27.39
C VAL A 207 7.97 -7.11 27.57
N ILE A 208 7.93 -6.32 26.50
CA ILE A 208 7.53 -4.91 26.54
C ILE A 208 6.30 -4.72 25.67
N SER A 209 5.23 -4.12 26.22
CA SER A 209 4.09 -3.68 25.41
C SER A 209 4.19 -2.20 25.07
N CYS A 210 3.89 -1.85 23.82
CA CYS A 210 3.89 -0.47 23.35
C CYS A 210 2.82 -0.24 22.29
N ARG A 211 2.28 0.98 22.21
CA ARG A 211 1.47 1.40 21.06
C ARG A 211 2.34 1.56 19.82
N THR A 212 1.84 1.04 18.70
CA THR A 212 2.50 1.14 17.40
C THR A 212 2.75 2.59 16.99
N GLN A 213 1.80 3.49 17.29
CA GLN A 213 1.88 4.91 16.90
C GLN A 213 2.95 5.71 17.66
N TYR A 214 3.44 5.20 18.78
CA TYR A 214 4.47 5.88 19.58
C TYR A 214 5.89 5.70 19.01
N LEU A 215 6.03 4.79 18.05
CA LEU A 215 7.31 4.37 17.50
C LEU A 215 7.62 5.16 16.22
N GLY A 216 8.78 5.83 16.20
CA GLY A 216 9.33 6.45 15.00
C GLY A 216 10.14 5.45 14.16
N GLN A 217 10.69 5.87 13.02
CA GLN A 217 11.38 4.96 12.08
C GLN A 217 12.54 4.16 12.72
N ASP A 218 13.26 4.74 13.70
CA ASP A 218 14.42 4.09 14.36
C ASP A 218 14.12 3.52 15.77
N TYR A 219 12.88 3.07 16.01
CA TYR A 219 12.45 2.70 17.36
C TYR A 219 13.20 1.49 17.95
N ARG A 220 13.71 0.57 17.13
CA ARG A 220 14.41 -0.66 17.59
C ARG A 220 15.62 -0.34 18.47
N SER A 221 16.30 0.78 18.21
CA SER A 221 17.43 1.26 19.03
C SER A 221 17.08 1.50 20.50
N ARG A 222 15.79 1.72 20.82
CA ARG A 222 15.29 1.92 22.19
C ARG A 222 15.09 0.63 22.97
N PHE A 223 15.16 -0.53 22.32
CA PHE A 223 14.84 -1.81 22.97
C PHE A 223 15.95 -2.85 22.79
N GLN A 224 16.77 -2.73 21.74
CA GLN A 224 17.80 -3.71 21.45
C GLN A 224 18.91 -3.71 22.52
N PRO A 225 19.28 -4.88 23.06
CA PRO A 225 20.45 -5.01 23.93
C PRO A 225 21.71 -4.50 23.23
N GLN A 226 22.60 -3.80 23.96
CA GLN A 226 23.91 -3.43 23.42
C GLN A 226 24.96 -4.47 23.82
N PRO A 227 25.80 -4.95 22.88
CA PRO A 227 26.81 -5.97 23.18
C PRO A 227 27.81 -5.46 24.21
N VAL A 228 28.11 -6.31 25.19
CA VAL A 228 29.05 -6.02 26.28
C VAL A 228 30.51 -6.01 25.79
N ASP A 229 30.81 -6.73 24.70
CA ASP A 229 32.15 -6.87 24.13
C ASP A 229 32.20 -6.53 22.63
N ARG A 230 33.10 -5.62 22.24
CA ARG A 230 33.31 -5.21 20.83
C ARG A 230 33.84 -6.34 19.92
N TYR A 231 34.25 -7.47 20.50
CA TYR A 231 34.86 -8.60 19.79
C TYR A 231 33.97 -9.83 19.67
N GLN A 232 32.81 -9.87 20.31
CA GLN A 232 31.79 -10.89 20.08
C GLN A 232 30.77 -10.37 19.08
N ARG A 233 30.94 -10.72 17.80
CA ARG A 233 29.83 -10.71 16.84
C ARG A 233 28.96 -11.92 17.14
N THR A 234 27.90 -11.75 17.93
CA THR A 234 26.85 -12.77 18.02
C THR A 234 25.96 -12.68 16.79
N THR A 235 25.89 -13.79 16.07
CA THR A 235 25.11 -14.07 14.86
C THR A 235 23.64 -14.40 15.18
N VAL A 236 23.11 -13.96 16.33
CA VAL A 236 21.75 -14.27 16.79
C VAL A 236 21.02 -12.96 17.03
N ASP A 237 19.82 -12.83 16.45
CA ASP A 237 18.94 -11.68 16.65
C ASP A 237 18.30 -11.79 18.05
N ASP A 238 18.90 -11.12 19.04
CA ASP A 238 18.49 -11.11 20.47
C ASP A 238 17.12 -10.43 20.70
N PHE A 239 16.51 -9.91 19.64
CA PHE A 239 15.29 -9.13 19.63
C PHE A 239 14.18 -9.84 18.86
N GLN A 240 12.96 -9.84 19.42
CA GLN A 240 11.77 -10.39 18.79
C GLN A 240 10.63 -9.38 18.79
N GLU A 241 9.81 -9.39 17.75
CA GLU A 241 8.65 -8.53 17.61
C GLU A 241 7.38 -9.37 17.41
N ALA A 242 6.24 -8.84 17.84
CA ALA A 242 4.93 -9.33 17.49
C ALA A 242 3.92 -8.18 17.51
N VAL A 243 3.05 -8.08 16.51
CA VAL A 243 2.01 -7.05 16.42
C VAL A 243 0.65 -7.70 16.62
N VAL A 244 -0.06 -7.30 17.68
CA VAL A 244 -1.42 -7.77 17.99
C VAL A 244 -2.37 -7.40 16.85
N ALA A 245 -3.02 -8.41 16.29
CA ALA A 245 -4.02 -8.25 15.27
C ALA A 245 -5.38 -7.87 15.86
N VAL A 246 -6.25 -7.30 15.04
CA VAL A 246 -7.64 -7.05 15.40
C VAL A 246 -8.40 -8.38 15.58
N PHE A 247 -9.47 -8.38 16.37
CA PHE A 247 -10.25 -9.59 16.59
C PHE A 247 -10.95 -10.04 15.31
N SER A 248 -10.81 -11.33 15.02
CA SER A 248 -11.63 -11.98 13.98
C SER A 248 -13.09 -12.08 14.42
N ARG A 249 -13.99 -12.27 13.45
CA ARG A 249 -15.42 -12.50 13.72
C ARG A 249 -15.66 -13.66 14.71
N ALA A 250 -14.82 -14.69 14.67
CA ALA A 250 -14.90 -15.82 15.61
C ALA A 250 -14.50 -15.43 17.04
N GLN A 251 -13.46 -14.61 17.20
CA GLN A 251 -13.05 -14.10 18.52
C GLN A 251 -14.09 -13.13 19.10
N ILE A 252 -14.74 -12.30 18.27
CA ILE A 252 -15.84 -11.44 18.70
C ILE A 252 -17.01 -12.29 19.22
N GLN A 253 -17.43 -13.31 18.46
CA GLN A 253 -18.48 -14.23 18.88
C GLN A 253 -18.16 -14.87 20.24
N GLN A 254 -16.94 -15.41 20.40
CA GLN A 254 -16.50 -16.03 21.65
C GLN A 254 -16.50 -15.03 22.83
N TYR A 255 -16.12 -13.78 22.59
CA TYR A 255 -16.19 -12.72 23.59
C TYR A 255 -17.64 -12.45 24.02
N VAL A 256 -18.57 -12.35 23.07
CA VAL A 256 -20.00 -12.14 23.35
C VAL A 256 -20.58 -13.32 24.13
N ASP A 257 -20.18 -14.55 23.80
CA ASP A 257 -20.61 -15.76 24.52
C ASP A 257 -20.21 -15.70 26.01
N GLU A 258 -18.97 -15.31 26.31
CA GLU A 258 -18.51 -15.15 27.70
C GLU A 258 -19.15 -13.95 28.40
N TYR A 259 -19.39 -12.86 27.66
CA TYR A 259 -20.05 -11.67 28.19
C TYR A 259 -21.47 -11.97 28.65
N VAL A 260 -22.29 -12.62 27.81
CA VAL A 260 -23.68 -12.96 28.13
C VAL A 260 -23.76 -13.95 29.30
N LYS A 261 -22.81 -14.89 29.44
CA LYS A 261 -22.76 -15.81 30.60
C LYS A 261 -22.56 -15.09 31.94
N ASN A 262 -21.86 -13.95 31.91
CA ASN A 262 -21.53 -13.18 33.11
C ASN A 262 -22.54 -12.07 33.42
N LEU A 263 -23.57 -11.88 32.59
CA LEU A 263 -24.63 -10.89 32.82
C LEU A 263 -25.71 -11.42 33.79
N PRO A 264 -26.27 -10.56 34.66
CA PRO A 264 -27.44 -10.92 35.47
C PRO A 264 -28.66 -11.17 34.56
N ALA A 265 -29.58 -12.06 34.96
CA ALA A 265 -30.72 -12.45 34.13
C ALA A 265 -31.70 -11.31 33.76
N VAL A 266 -31.64 -10.19 34.49
CA VAL A 266 -32.42 -8.97 34.24
C VAL A 266 -31.47 -7.78 34.30
N ASP A 267 -31.52 -6.92 33.28
CA ASP A 267 -30.80 -5.66 33.30
C ASP A 267 -31.50 -4.68 34.27
N THR A 268 -30.88 -4.41 35.41
CA THR A 268 -31.42 -3.57 36.48
C THR A 268 -31.62 -2.11 36.07
N LEU A 269 -31.05 -1.67 34.94
CA LEU A 269 -31.22 -0.30 34.43
C LEU A 269 -32.36 -0.17 33.41
N LEU A 270 -32.68 -1.25 32.69
CA LEU A 270 -33.69 -1.24 31.62
C LEU A 270 -34.97 -1.98 31.98
N ASP A 271 -35.00 -2.68 33.12
CA ASP A 271 -36.12 -3.51 33.59
C ASP A 271 -36.59 -4.51 32.51
N LYS A 272 -35.63 -5.02 31.73
CA LYS A 272 -35.82 -5.91 30.57
C LYS A 272 -34.90 -7.12 30.67
N PRO A 273 -35.27 -8.26 30.05
CA PRO A 273 -34.38 -9.41 29.94
C PRO A 273 -33.12 -9.01 29.16
N THR A 274 -31.97 -9.50 29.63
CA THR A 274 -30.69 -9.31 28.94
C THR A 274 -30.71 -9.98 27.58
N TRP A 275 -30.05 -9.37 26.61
CA TRP A 275 -30.01 -9.88 25.24
C TRP A 275 -29.26 -11.21 25.17
N THR A 276 -29.71 -12.06 24.26
CA THR A 276 -29.03 -13.30 23.89
C THR A 276 -27.81 -13.02 23.02
N VAL A 277 -26.91 -14.00 22.90
CA VAL A 277 -25.75 -13.92 22.01
C VAL A 277 -26.18 -13.66 20.56
N GLU A 278 -27.22 -14.34 20.09
CA GLU A 278 -27.74 -14.21 18.73
C GLU A 278 -28.23 -12.77 18.47
N GLU A 279 -28.91 -12.16 19.44
CA GLU A 279 -29.37 -10.77 19.34
C GLU A 279 -28.20 -9.78 19.26
N TYR A 280 -27.18 -9.94 20.11
CA TYR A 280 -25.98 -9.10 20.04
C TYR A 280 -25.28 -9.22 18.67
N MET A 281 -25.08 -10.44 18.19
CA MET A 281 -24.37 -10.68 16.93
C MET A 281 -25.18 -10.24 15.71
N ASP A 282 -26.51 -10.37 15.74
CA ASP A 282 -27.40 -9.80 14.73
C ASP A 282 -27.22 -8.28 14.62
N LYS A 283 -27.20 -7.56 15.75
CA LYS A 283 -26.99 -6.10 15.74
C LYS A 283 -25.59 -5.69 15.31
N LEU A 284 -24.56 -6.41 15.73
CA LEU A 284 -23.17 -6.13 15.34
C LEU A 284 -22.95 -6.30 13.83
N VAL A 285 -23.63 -7.25 13.19
CA VAL A 285 -23.51 -7.52 11.75
C VAL A 285 -24.38 -6.61 10.90
N ASN A 286 -25.60 -6.30 11.36
CA ASN A 286 -26.57 -5.54 10.57
C ASN A 286 -26.39 -4.01 10.67
N ILE A 287 -25.73 -3.50 11.71
CA ILE A 287 -25.42 -2.07 11.82
C ILE A 287 -24.17 -1.76 10.97
N PRO A 288 -24.25 -0.81 10.01
CA PRO A 288 -23.13 -0.50 9.11
C PRO A 288 -21.84 -0.14 9.86
N SER A 289 -20.71 -0.65 9.39
CA SER A 289 -19.35 -0.36 9.91
C SER A 289 -19.09 -0.72 11.39
N LEU A 290 -20.09 -1.23 12.12
CA LEU A 290 -19.97 -1.52 13.54
C LEU A 290 -19.06 -2.73 13.80
N LEU A 291 -19.17 -3.78 12.99
CA LEU A 291 -18.33 -4.99 13.13
C LEU A 291 -16.83 -4.67 12.99
N ASP A 292 -16.48 -3.81 12.04
CA ASP A 292 -15.10 -3.35 11.85
C ASP A 292 -14.63 -2.50 13.04
N LEU A 293 -15.51 -1.66 13.59
CA LEU A 293 -15.22 -0.85 14.77
C LEU A 293 -14.99 -1.70 16.03
N VAL A 294 -15.84 -2.71 16.26
CA VAL A 294 -15.74 -3.60 17.43
C VAL A 294 -14.69 -4.69 17.30
N SER A 295 -13.98 -4.76 16.16
CA SER A 295 -12.79 -5.61 16.03
C SER A 295 -11.66 -5.16 16.99
N ASN A 296 -11.75 -3.95 17.54
CA ASN A 296 -10.97 -3.53 18.70
C ASN A 296 -11.64 -4.00 20.01
N PRO A 297 -10.96 -4.81 20.85
CA PRO A 297 -11.55 -5.40 22.06
C PRO A 297 -12.11 -4.38 23.05
N PHE A 298 -11.46 -3.23 23.21
CA PHE A 298 -11.96 -2.18 24.10
C PHE A 298 -13.26 -1.56 23.57
N LEU A 299 -13.35 -1.33 22.25
CA LEU A 299 -14.57 -0.80 21.63
C LEU A 299 -15.71 -1.82 21.63
N LEU A 300 -15.39 -3.13 21.55
CA LEU A 300 -16.39 -4.19 21.72
C LEU A 300 -17.05 -4.11 23.10
N ILE A 301 -16.28 -3.91 24.17
CA ILE A 301 -16.81 -3.74 25.53
C ILE A 301 -17.79 -2.56 25.59
N LEU A 302 -17.39 -1.41 25.04
CA LEU A 302 -18.23 -0.21 25.02
C LEU A 302 -19.49 -0.42 24.18
N ALA A 303 -19.38 -1.11 23.04
CA ALA A 303 -20.50 -1.40 22.15
C ALA A 303 -21.51 -2.34 22.82
N LEU A 304 -21.07 -3.45 23.42
CA LEU A 304 -21.96 -4.39 24.09
C LEU A 304 -22.75 -3.74 25.24
N ASP A 305 -22.12 -2.79 25.94
CA ASP A 305 -22.76 -2.04 27.01
C ASP A 305 -23.74 -0.98 26.50
N ALA A 306 -23.45 -0.33 25.36
CA ALA A 306 -24.26 0.75 24.80
C ALA A 306 -25.43 0.27 23.92
N LEU A 307 -25.25 -0.83 23.16
CA LEU A 307 -26.18 -1.31 22.15
C LEU A 307 -27.64 -1.46 22.66
N PRO A 308 -27.91 -2.05 23.85
CA PRO A 308 -29.27 -2.20 24.35
C PRO A 308 -30.02 -0.88 24.51
N THR A 309 -29.31 0.21 24.84
CA THR A 309 -29.91 1.54 25.03
C THR A 309 -30.13 2.27 23.70
N VAL A 310 -29.18 2.17 22.78
CA VAL A 310 -29.21 2.86 21.48
C VAL A 310 -30.30 2.27 20.57
N VAL A 311 -30.38 0.94 20.47
CA VAL A 311 -31.29 0.25 19.54
C VAL A 311 -32.73 0.22 20.05
N ALA A 312 -32.96 0.36 21.37
CA ALA A 312 -34.30 0.30 21.96
C ALA A 312 -35.26 1.38 21.42
N SER A 313 -34.75 2.42 20.76
CA SER A 313 -35.53 3.55 20.25
C SER A 313 -35.90 3.47 18.76
N THR A 314 -35.26 2.59 17.97
CA THR A 314 -35.30 2.66 16.50
C THR A 314 -35.63 1.30 15.87
N LYS A 315 -36.63 1.26 14.98
CA LYS A 315 -37.09 0.02 14.32
C LYS A 315 -36.26 -0.38 13.09
N ASP A 316 -35.56 0.56 12.46
CA ASP A 316 -34.72 0.31 11.30
C ASP A 316 -33.24 0.37 11.71
N LEU A 317 -32.50 -0.71 11.48
CA LEU A 317 -31.10 -0.87 11.91
C LEU A 317 -30.12 -0.28 10.90
N SER A 318 -30.55 -0.14 9.65
CA SER A 318 -29.72 0.34 8.54
C SER A 318 -29.46 1.85 8.60
N THR A 319 -30.34 2.59 9.28
CA THR A 319 -30.25 4.04 9.50
C THR A 319 -29.42 4.42 10.72
N ILE A 320 -29.06 3.45 11.57
CA ILE A 320 -28.25 3.69 12.77
C ILE A 320 -26.78 3.72 12.36
N THR A 321 -26.15 4.89 12.40
CA THR A 321 -24.71 5.04 12.24
C THR A 321 -24.05 5.15 13.60
N ILE A 322 -23.45 4.05 14.09
CA ILE A 322 -22.70 4.06 15.36
C ILE A 322 -21.23 4.36 15.09
N THR A 323 -20.78 5.56 15.48
CA THR A 323 -19.37 5.96 15.40
C THR A 323 -18.64 5.67 16.72
N ARG A 324 -17.30 5.73 16.72
CA ARG A 324 -16.52 5.60 17.95
C ARG A 324 -16.91 6.68 18.95
N VAL A 325 -17.04 7.92 18.49
CA VAL A 325 -17.44 9.07 19.31
C VAL A 325 -18.72 8.77 20.10
N GLN A 326 -19.75 8.21 19.45
CA GLN A 326 -21.03 7.90 20.09
C GLN A 326 -20.93 6.81 21.16
N LEU A 327 -20.05 5.81 20.96
CA LEU A 327 -19.79 4.77 21.98
C LEU A 327 -19.16 5.38 23.24
N TYR A 328 -18.17 6.27 23.07
CA TYR A 328 -17.56 6.98 24.19
C TYR A 328 -18.55 7.92 24.88
N ASP A 329 -19.38 8.64 24.13
CA ASP A 329 -20.44 9.49 24.68
C ASP A 329 -21.41 8.70 25.56
N SER A 330 -21.88 7.56 25.05
CA SER A 330 -22.82 6.69 25.76
C SER A 330 -22.21 6.15 27.06
N PHE A 331 -20.97 5.69 26.99
CA PHE A 331 -20.23 5.21 28.15
C PHE A 331 -20.01 6.30 29.20
N VAL A 332 -19.52 7.48 28.81
CA VAL A 332 -19.24 8.59 29.74
C VAL A 332 -20.51 9.04 30.45
N LYS A 333 -21.63 9.17 29.72
CA LYS A 333 -22.93 9.52 30.31
C LYS A 333 -23.37 8.47 31.33
N ARG A 334 -23.28 7.18 30.98
CA ARG A 334 -23.64 6.08 31.89
C ARG A 334 -22.74 6.07 33.13
N TRP A 335 -21.41 6.18 32.93
CA TRP A 335 -20.43 6.22 34.02
C TRP A 335 -20.72 7.33 35.02
N LEU A 336 -20.95 8.55 34.53
CA LEU A 336 -21.28 9.70 35.38
C LEU A 336 -22.61 9.48 36.12
N ASN A 337 -23.63 8.91 35.48
CA ASN A 337 -24.91 8.61 36.12
C ASN A 337 -24.79 7.56 37.23
N VAL A 338 -24.04 6.48 37.00
CA VAL A 338 -23.82 5.44 38.01
C VAL A 338 -23.07 6.01 39.20
N ASN A 339 -22.01 6.78 38.97
CA ASN A 339 -21.23 7.37 40.05
C ASN A 339 -21.96 8.51 40.75
N ARG A 340 -22.84 9.24 40.07
CA ARG A 340 -23.75 10.20 40.69
C ARG A 340 -24.65 9.50 41.72
N ARG A 341 -25.34 8.42 41.33
CA ARG A 341 -26.18 7.64 42.28
C ARG A 341 -25.35 7.09 43.45
N ARG A 342 -24.15 6.59 43.17
CA ARG A 342 -23.23 6.12 44.23
C ARG A 342 -22.85 7.24 45.22
N LEU A 343 -22.67 8.47 44.75
CA LEU A 343 -22.40 9.63 45.61
C LEU A 343 -23.64 10.06 46.40
N GLU A 344 -24.83 9.99 45.80
CA GLU A 344 -26.11 10.25 46.48
C GLU A 344 -26.35 9.26 47.65
N ASP A 345 -25.89 8.02 47.54
CA ASP A 345 -26.01 6.96 48.56
C ASP A 345 -24.82 6.91 49.55
N SER A 346 -23.73 7.64 49.29
CA SER A 346 -22.51 7.61 50.11
C SER A 346 -22.63 8.51 51.35
N PRO A 347 -22.00 8.14 52.49
CA PRO A 347 -21.92 9.02 53.65
C PRO A 347 -20.97 10.20 53.39
N LEU A 348 -21.52 11.35 52.98
CA LEU A 348 -20.80 12.60 52.75
C LEU A 348 -20.90 13.54 53.97
N SER A 349 -19.93 14.44 54.13
CA SER A 349 -20.04 15.56 55.09
C SER A 349 -21.15 16.54 54.69
N TYR A 350 -21.60 17.39 55.62
CA TYR A 350 -22.66 18.38 55.35
C TYR A 350 -22.29 19.31 54.19
N ASP A 351 -21.06 19.85 54.19
CA ASP A 351 -20.59 20.76 53.14
C ASP A 351 -20.48 20.05 51.77
N GLU A 352 -20.01 18.80 51.73
CA GLU A 352 -19.96 18.01 50.49
C GLU A 352 -21.36 17.66 49.96
N ARG A 353 -22.33 17.44 50.85
CA ARG A 353 -23.71 17.17 50.44
C ARG A 353 -24.34 18.40 49.80
N LEU A 354 -24.14 19.57 50.39
CA LEU A 354 -24.62 20.84 49.84
C LEU A 354 -24.04 21.10 48.43
N GLU A 355 -22.73 20.88 48.25
CA GLU A 355 -22.07 21.02 46.95
C GLU A 355 -22.58 20.00 45.92
N LEU A 356 -22.87 18.76 46.34
CA LEU A 356 -23.45 17.74 45.46
C LEU A 356 -24.86 18.13 45.01
N ASP A 357 -25.70 18.63 45.92
CA ASP A 357 -27.07 19.04 45.62
C ASP A 357 -27.07 20.23 44.63
N LEU A 358 -26.18 21.21 44.82
CA LEU A 358 -25.98 22.32 43.87
C LEU A 358 -25.54 21.83 42.47
N LEU A 359 -24.61 20.88 42.41
CA LEU A 359 -24.19 20.27 41.14
C LEU A 359 -25.32 19.51 40.44
N ILE A 360 -26.21 18.87 41.21
CA ILE A 360 -27.36 18.15 40.68
C ILE A 360 -28.40 19.11 40.12
N GLU A 361 -28.69 20.21 40.82
CA GLU A 361 -29.59 21.27 40.36
C GLU A 361 -29.07 21.93 39.07
N ASP A 362 -27.76 22.17 38.97
CA ASP A 362 -27.10 22.80 37.82
C ASP A 362 -26.52 21.78 36.81
N ASN A 363 -27.23 20.66 36.59
CA ASN A 363 -26.90 19.61 35.62
C ASN A 363 -25.54 18.93 35.83
N PHE A 364 -25.50 17.97 36.76
CA PHE A 364 -24.31 17.20 37.14
C PHE A 364 -23.51 16.62 35.95
N LEU A 365 -24.19 16.15 34.90
CA LEU A 365 -23.50 15.57 33.74
C LEU A 365 -22.71 16.62 32.96
N TYR A 366 -23.25 17.84 32.82
CA TYR A 366 -22.55 18.94 32.16
C TYR A 366 -21.25 19.27 32.91
N HIS A 367 -21.32 19.46 34.24
CA HIS A 367 -20.14 19.73 35.07
C HIS A 367 -19.14 18.58 35.07
N GLY A 368 -19.60 17.33 35.09
CA GLY A 368 -18.74 16.15 35.02
C GLY A 368 -18.00 16.00 33.69
N ILE A 369 -18.65 16.34 32.57
CA ILE A 369 -18.01 16.35 31.23
C ILE A 369 -17.06 17.54 31.11
N LYS A 370 -17.48 18.73 31.56
CA LYS A 370 -16.67 19.95 31.55
C LYS A 370 -15.38 19.78 32.35
N PHE A 371 -15.47 19.24 33.57
CA PHE A 371 -14.30 18.92 34.40
C PHE A 371 -13.28 18.03 33.67
N GLN A 372 -13.76 17.00 32.97
CA GLN A 372 -12.89 16.07 32.22
C GLN A 372 -12.29 16.72 30.96
N LYS A 373 -13.05 17.58 30.26
CA LYS A 373 -12.56 18.41 29.14
C LYS A 373 -11.45 19.36 29.59
N ASP A 374 -11.66 20.06 30.70
CA ASP A 374 -10.72 21.03 31.25
C ASP A 374 -9.45 20.32 31.75
N LEU A 375 -9.59 19.18 32.43
CA LEU A 375 -8.45 18.37 32.85
C LEU A 375 -7.65 17.83 31.66
N ALA A 376 -8.32 17.32 30.62
CA ALA A 376 -7.65 16.85 29.41
C ALA A 376 -6.88 17.99 28.73
N THR A 377 -7.47 19.18 28.66
CA THR A 377 -6.83 20.38 28.11
C THR A 377 -5.58 20.76 28.90
N ALA A 378 -5.65 20.79 30.22
CA ALA A 378 -4.51 21.10 31.07
C ALA A 378 -3.40 20.03 30.95
N ILE A 379 -3.74 18.75 30.82
CA ILE A 379 -2.75 17.68 30.59
C ILE A 379 -2.03 17.86 29.25
N PHE A 380 -2.76 18.17 28.18
CA PHE A 380 -2.14 18.36 26.87
C PHE A 380 -1.28 19.64 26.80
N ILE A 381 -1.77 20.75 27.35
CA ILE A 381 -1.09 22.06 27.31
C ILE A 381 0.03 22.15 28.35
N ASP A 382 -0.29 21.93 29.63
CA ASP A 382 0.62 22.16 30.75
C ASP A 382 1.47 20.93 31.11
N HIS A 383 1.13 19.75 30.57
CA HIS A 383 1.83 18.50 30.83
C HIS A 383 2.27 17.74 29.57
N ALA A 384 2.30 18.41 28.42
CA ALA A 384 2.75 17.87 27.12
C ALA A 384 2.06 16.55 26.71
N GLY A 385 0.80 16.36 27.11
CA GLY A 385 0.00 15.17 26.77
C GLY A 385 0.35 13.92 27.58
N ASN A 386 1.18 14.04 28.61
CA ASN A 386 1.55 12.89 29.45
C ASN A 386 0.33 12.45 30.30
N PRO A 387 -0.11 11.19 30.20
CA PRO A 387 -1.38 10.75 30.79
C PRO A 387 -1.35 10.59 32.32
N VAL A 388 -0.16 10.54 32.93
CA VAL A 388 0.02 10.37 34.37
C VAL A 388 0.41 11.69 35.01
N VAL A 389 -0.45 12.19 35.90
CA VAL A 389 -0.22 13.43 36.64
C VAL A 389 0.01 13.10 38.11
N LYS A 390 1.19 13.43 38.64
CA LYS A 390 1.46 13.33 40.08
C LYS A 390 0.97 14.58 40.78
N TYR A 391 0.31 14.41 41.92
CA TYR A 391 -0.13 15.51 42.78
C TYR A 391 0.11 15.26 44.26
N THR A 392 0.80 16.22 44.90
CA THR A 392 0.91 16.31 46.36
C THR A 392 0.49 17.69 46.83
N HIS A 393 -0.51 17.75 47.71
CA HIS A 393 -1.16 19.01 48.08
C HIS A 393 -0.19 20.06 48.64
N PHE A 394 0.79 19.63 49.43
CA PHE A 394 1.75 20.53 50.07
C PHE A 394 2.68 21.24 49.09
N HIS A 395 3.19 20.54 48.08
CA HIS A 395 4.16 21.08 47.13
C HIS A 395 3.52 21.78 45.93
N GLU A 396 2.31 21.38 45.55
CA GLU A 396 1.73 21.77 44.25
C GLU A 396 0.47 22.64 44.38
N LYS A 397 0.24 23.24 45.56
CA LYS A 397 -0.92 24.07 45.87
C LYS A 397 -1.13 25.26 44.92
N TYR A 398 -0.05 25.83 44.38
CA TYR A 398 -0.07 27.00 43.49
C TYR A 398 0.12 26.65 42.02
N THR A 399 -0.07 25.38 41.65
CA THR A 399 0.03 24.91 40.25
C THR A 399 -1.36 24.64 39.68
N TRP A 400 -1.47 24.55 38.35
CA TRP A 400 -2.72 24.18 37.66
C TRP A 400 -3.32 22.87 38.20
N LYS A 401 -2.48 21.95 38.69
CA LYS A 401 -2.88 20.66 39.25
C LYS A 401 -3.81 20.81 40.46
N ALA A 402 -3.64 21.87 41.26
CA ALA A 402 -4.50 22.12 42.40
C ALA A 402 -5.96 22.37 42.01
N ALA A 403 -6.23 22.90 40.81
CA ALA A 403 -7.60 23.10 40.32
C ALA A 403 -8.36 21.78 40.11
N PHE A 404 -7.65 20.66 39.92
CA PHE A 404 -8.26 19.35 39.60
C PHE A 404 -8.07 18.30 40.70
N PHE A 405 -6.98 18.39 41.47
CA PHE A 405 -6.59 17.35 42.42
C PHE A 405 -6.65 17.78 43.89
N CYS A 406 -7.12 19.00 44.18
CA CYS A 406 -7.34 19.45 45.56
C CYS A 406 -8.28 18.48 46.32
N PRO A 407 -8.00 18.17 47.60
CA PRO A 407 -8.81 17.22 48.37
C PRO A 407 -10.18 17.76 48.82
N ASN A 408 -10.49 19.04 48.64
CA ASN A 408 -11.69 19.67 49.21
C ASN A 408 -12.66 20.24 48.16
N GLY A 409 -13.95 20.30 48.51
CA GLY A 409 -15.00 20.97 47.76
C GLY A 409 -15.53 20.22 46.53
N GLN A 410 -16.18 20.96 45.64
CA GLN A 410 -16.79 20.48 44.38
C GLN A 410 -15.84 19.63 43.52
N VAL A 411 -14.56 19.99 43.49
CA VAL A 411 -13.51 19.29 42.71
C VAL A 411 -13.34 17.84 43.16
N LYS A 412 -13.47 17.55 44.46
CA LYS A 412 -13.39 16.17 44.99
C LYS A 412 -14.52 15.32 44.43
N LEU A 413 -15.76 15.83 44.46
CA LEU A 413 -16.96 15.13 43.99
C LEU A 413 -16.89 14.87 42.48
N LEU A 414 -16.49 15.89 41.70
CA LEU A 414 -16.33 15.76 40.25
C LEU A 414 -15.20 14.78 39.89
N ARG A 415 -14.09 14.77 40.64
CA ARG A 415 -13.02 13.80 40.45
C ARG A 415 -13.47 12.38 40.77
N GLU A 416 -14.17 12.15 41.88
CA GLU A 416 -14.64 10.82 42.32
C GLU A 416 -15.74 10.23 41.41
N SER A 417 -16.43 11.08 40.65
CA SER A 417 -17.41 10.68 39.64
C SER A 417 -16.84 10.58 38.22
N SER A 418 -15.68 11.19 37.96
CA SER A 418 -15.01 11.17 36.65
C SER A 418 -14.41 9.80 36.28
N THR A 419 -13.89 9.69 35.05
CA THR A 419 -13.14 8.51 34.58
C THR A 419 -11.66 8.52 35.01
N VAL A 420 -11.28 9.38 35.97
CA VAL A 420 -9.91 9.51 36.49
C VAL A 420 -9.71 8.56 37.67
N MET A 421 -8.69 7.72 37.56
CA MET A 421 -8.24 6.79 38.59
C MET A 421 -7.08 7.39 39.38
N ARG A 422 -7.03 7.05 40.67
CA ARG A 422 -5.95 7.44 41.58
C ARG A 422 -5.18 6.20 42.04
N SER A 423 -3.85 6.23 41.94
CA SER A 423 -2.94 5.27 42.56
C SER A 423 -1.88 6.03 43.36
N GLY A 424 -1.97 5.99 44.69
CA GLY A 424 -1.12 6.81 45.56
C GLY A 424 -1.28 8.32 45.32
N ALA A 425 -0.19 8.97 44.89
CA ALA A 425 -0.14 10.38 44.51
C ALA A 425 -0.32 10.61 42.99
N SER A 426 -0.46 9.54 42.20
CA SER A 426 -0.58 9.60 40.74
C SER A 426 -2.05 9.50 40.30
N PHE A 427 -2.43 10.35 39.36
CA PHE A 427 -3.76 10.41 38.75
C PHE A 427 -3.65 10.14 37.25
N ARG A 428 -4.57 9.35 36.71
CA ARG A 428 -4.63 9.04 35.27
C ARG A 428 -6.06 8.77 34.83
N PHE A 429 -6.38 9.00 33.56
CA PHE A 429 -7.63 8.49 33.00
C PHE A 429 -7.64 6.95 33.01
N LEU A 430 -8.83 6.35 33.05
CA LEU A 430 -9.03 4.90 33.00
C LEU A 430 -8.25 4.25 31.84
N HIS A 431 -8.22 4.94 30.70
CA HIS A 431 -7.44 4.59 29.53
C HIS A 431 -7.06 5.88 28.78
N ARG A 432 -5.87 5.98 28.19
CA ARG A 432 -5.42 7.20 27.49
C ARG A 432 -6.32 7.60 26.30
N SER A 433 -7.10 6.67 25.74
CA SER A 433 -8.12 7.06 24.74
C SER A 433 -9.17 8.03 25.28
N PHE A 434 -9.48 8.00 26.60
CA PHE A 434 -10.40 8.97 27.20
C PHE A 434 -9.78 10.37 27.27
N LEU A 435 -8.49 10.46 27.59
CA LEU A 435 -7.75 11.72 27.54
C LEU A 435 -7.81 12.32 26.12
N GLU A 436 -7.50 11.52 25.11
CA GLU A 436 -7.57 11.91 23.69
C GLU A 436 -9.01 12.27 23.26
N TYR A 437 -10.00 11.50 23.73
CA TYR A 437 -11.41 11.74 23.47
C TYR A 437 -11.90 13.08 24.07
N PHE A 438 -11.65 13.35 25.35
CA PHE A 438 -12.05 14.60 26.00
C PHE A 438 -11.33 15.80 25.41
N TYR A 439 -10.06 15.68 25.02
CA TYR A 439 -9.36 16.74 24.32
C TYR A 439 -9.94 16.98 22.91
N SER A 440 -10.33 15.92 22.19
CA SER A 440 -11.02 16.12 20.90
C SER A 440 -12.34 16.89 21.06
N ARG A 441 -13.04 16.74 22.20
CA ARG A 441 -14.23 17.53 22.53
C ARG A 441 -13.92 18.98 22.89
N THR A 442 -12.74 19.29 23.40
CA THR A 442 -12.40 20.69 23.71
C THR A 442 -12.19 21.48 22.43
N ILE A 443 -11.61 20.83 21.40
CA ILE A 443 -11.48 21.38 20.05
C ILE A 443 -12.86 21.61 19.42
N TYR A 444 -13.72 20.58 19.42
CA TYR A 444 -15.08 20.69 18.90
C TYR A 444 -16.06 19.76 19.62
N ASP A 445 -17.13 20.34 20.19
CA ASP A 445 -18.23 19.63 20.83
C ASP A 445 -19.56 20.16 20.29
N PRO A 446 -20.37 19.34 19.60
CA PRO A 446 -21.67 19.77 19.09
C PRO A 446 -22.63 20.26 20.19
N LEU A 447 -22.48 19.75 21.42
CA LEU A 447 -23.35 20.07 22.55
C LEU A 447 -23.05 21.43 23.21
N ASP A 448 -21.85 21.99 23.01
CA ASP A 448 -21.54 23.33 23.52
C ASP A 448 -22.34 24.42 22.78
N TYR A 449 -22.85 24.10 21.57
CA TYR A 449 -23.58 25.02 20.69
C TYR A 449 -25.10 24.80 20.68
N SER A 450 -25.61 23.79 21.41
CA SER A 450 -27.06 23.48 21.45
C SER A 450 -27.88 24.34 22.41
N LEU A 451 -27.25 25.22 23.20
CA LEU A 451 -27.94 26.01 24.22
C LEU A 451 -28.48 27.36 23.73
N GLU A 452 -28.12 27.82 22.52
CA GLU A 452 -28.47 29.18 22.05
C GLU A 452 -29.19 29.29 20.70
N ALA A 453 -29.42 28.20 19.95
CA ALA A 453 -30.00 28.29 18.59
C ALA A 453 -31.23 27.39 18.40
N ASP A 454 -32.41 28.01 18.50
CA ASP A 454 -33.73 27.47 18.10
C ASP A 454 -33.95 27.60 16.57
N GLY A 455 -32.88 27.39 15.79
CA GLY A 455 -32.83 27.59 14.33
C GLY A 455 -32.30 26.36 13.58
N ASP A 456 -32.58 26.30 12.27
CA ASP A 456 -32.25 25.20 11.37
C ASP A 456 -30.79 24.71 11.53
N LEU A 457 -30.63 23.38 11.56
CA LEU A 457 -29.34 22.71 11.80
C LEU A 457 -28.26 23.10 10.77
N ASP A 458 -28.65 23.56 9.57
CA ASP A 458 -27.74 23.97 8.48
C ASP A 458 -27.20 25.40 8.61
N GLU A 459 -27.75 26.25 9.49
CA GLU A 459 -27.33 27.65 9.68
C GLU A 459 -26.36 27.86 10.86
N ARG A 460 -25.93 26.79 11.55
CA ARG A 460 -24.97 26.90 12.67
C ARG A 460 -23.58 27.31 12.19
N GLU A 461 -23.07 28.41 12.75
CA GLU A 461 -21.67 28.81 12.59
C GLU A 461 -20.77 28.12 13.63
N PRO A 462 -19.56 27.69 13.25
CA PRO A 462 -18.57 27.21 14.20
C PRO A 462 -18.21 28.34 15.18
N GLY A 463 -18.18 28.05 16.48
CA GLY A 463 -17.95 29.09 17.49
C GLY A 463 -16.66 29.90 17.27
N PRO A 464 -16.62 31.17 17.71
CA PRO A 464 -15.62 32.16 17.32
C PRO A 464 -14.16 31.82 17.68
N ASP A 465 -13.94 30.84 18.57
CA ASP A 465 -12.61 30.43 19.05
C ASP A 465 -12.09 29.11 18.42
N LEU A 466 -12.71 28.60 17.35
CA LEU A 466 -12.28 27.34 16.73
C LEU A 466 -10.81 27.39 16.26
N MET A 467 -10.39 28.51 15.67
CA MET A 467 -9.04 28.72 15.15
C MET A 467 -7.97 28.67 16.24
N THR A 468 -8.21 29.36 17.36
CA THR A 468 -7.33 29.33 18.51
C THR A 468 -7.22 27.91 19.06
N ARG A 469 -8.34 27.19 19.19
CA ARG A 469 -8.33 25.81 19.71
C ARG A 469 -7.62 24.83 18.79
N LEU A 470 -7.79 24.94 17.48
CA LEU A 470 -7.05 24.15 16.50
C LEU A 470 -5.56 24.48 16.48
N GLY A 471 -5.18 25.75 16.69
CA GLY A 471 -3.80 26.21 16.65
C GLY A 471 -2.99 25.98 17.92
N ARG A 472 -3.63 25.64 19.06
CA ARG A 472 -2.96 25.50 20.37
C ARG A 472 -1.85 24.46 20.38
N MET A 473 -1.98 23.38 19.61
CA MET A 473 -1.00 22.28 19.55
C MET A 473 -0.93 21.66 18.15
N ASN A 474 0.15 20.94 17.86
CA ASN A 474 0.26 20.13 16.66
C ASN A 474 -0.47 18.79 16.86
N ILE A 475 -1.72 18.71 16.38
CA ILE A 475 -2.60 17.54 16.53
C ILE A 475 -2.19 16.43 15.55
N VAL A 476 -1.44 16.75 14.48
CA VAL A 476 -0.99 15.80 13.47
C VAL A 476 -0.19 14.63 14.08
N LYS A 477 0.54 14.90 15.17
CA LYS A 477 1.30 13.88 15.92
C LYS A 477 0.42 12.91 16.71
N GLU A 478 -0.82 13.28 17.01
CA GLU A 478 -1.76 12.52 17.84
C GLU A 478 -2.88 11.90 16.98
N SER A 479 -2.55 10.81 16.28
CA SER A 479 -3.45 10.18 15.30
C SER A 479 -4.83 9.77 15.85
N SER A 480 -4.94 9.44 17.14
CA SER A 480 -6.22 9.13 17.79
C SER A 480 -7.16 10.34 17.84
N ILE A 481 -6.62 11.53 18.14
CA ILE A 481 -7.40 12.78 18.19
C ILE A 481 -7.90 13.11 16.79
N LEU A 482 -7.03 12.97 15.77
CA LEU A 482 -7.43 13.14 14.36
C LEU A 482 -8.58 12.20 13.98
N LYS A 483 -8.56 10.92 14.40
CA LYS A 483 -9.65 9.98 14.14
C LYS A 483 -10.97 10.43 14.78
N PHE A 484 -10.95 10.87 16.05
CA PHE A 484 -12.15 11.39 16.72
C PHE A 484 -12.69 12.68 16.08
N LEU A 485 -11.83 13.56 15.58
CA LEU A 485 -12.26 14.76 14.88
C LEU A 485 -12.80 14.43 13.48
N ALA A 486 -12.16 13.51 12.76
CA ALA A 486 -12.61 13.06 11.43
C ALA A 486 -14.03 12.48 11.47
N GLU A 487 -14.33 11.61 12.44
CA GLU A 487 -15.69 11.07 12.64
C GLU A 487 -16.73 12.19 12.94
N ARG A 488 -16.31 13.31 13.55
CA ARG A 488 -17.20 14.47 13.77
C ARG A 488 -17.40 15.33 12.52
N VAL A 489 -16.44 15.36 11.59
CA VAL A 489 -16.61 16.04 10.29
C VAL A 489 -17.71 15.38 9.47
N GLU A 490 -17.83 14.06 9.54
CA GLU A 490 -18.90 13.32 8.87
C GLU A 490 -20.27 13.59 9.50
N ALA A 491 -20.31 13.81 10.82
CA ALA A 491 -21.54 14.03 11.57
C ALA A 491 -22.04 15.50 11.57
N ASP A 492 -21.16 16.48 11.43
CA ASP A 492 -21.48 17.91 11.57
C ASP A 492 -20.91 18.76 10.42
N ALA A 493 -21.80 19.29 9.59
CA ALA A 493 -21.45 20.15 8.45
C ALA A 493 -20.90 21.53 8.88
N ALA A 494 -21.29 22.06 10.04
CA ALA A 494 -20.77 23.33 10.55
C ALA A 494 -19.28 23.20 10.91
N PHE A 495 -18.89 22.07 11.51
CA PHE A 495 -17.48 21.78 11.77
C PHE A 495 -16.68 21.70 10.47
N LYS A 496 -17.18 20.97 9.47
CA LYS A 496 -16.55 20.85 8.15
C LYS A 496 -16.33 22.21 7.50
N ARG A 497 -17.33 23.11 7.52
CA ARG A 497 -17.20 24.49 7.02
C ARG A 497 -16.12 25.27 7.79
N GLY A 498 -16.10 25.16 9.11
CA GLY A 498 -15.08 25.80 9.95
C GLY A 498 -13.65 25.36 9.61
N LEU A 499 -13.44 24.07 9.32
CA LEU A 499 -12.13 23.55 8.90
C LEU A 499 -11.70 24.07 7.52
N PHE A 500 -12.63 24.23 6.56
CA PHE A 500 -12.31 24.88 5.29
C PHE A 500 -11.98 26.37 5.47
N GLY A 501 -12.73 27.08 6.31
CA GLY A 501 -12.41 28.47 6.68
C GLY A 501 -11.01 28.60 7.25
N ALA A 502 -10.60 27.68 8.13
CA ALA A 502 -9.27 27.64 8.70
C ALA A 502 -8.14 27.54 7.66
N ILE A 503 -8.37 26.78 6.58
CA ILE A 503 -7.41 26.62 5.48
C ILE A 503 -7.33 27.90 4.65
N GLU A 504 -8.48 28.52 4.36
CA GLU A 504 -8.56 29.77 3.61
C GLU A 504 -7.90 30.94 4.37
N ASP A 505 -8.12 31.05 5.68
CA ASP A 505 -7.52 32.10 6.51
C ASP A 505 -5.97 32.06 6.50
N SER A 506 -5.38 30.87 6.30
CA SER A 506 -3.91 30.70 6.22
C SER A 506 -3.27 31.42 5.03
N LYS A 507 -4.06 31.71 3.97
CA LYS A 507 -3.63 32.50 2.81
C LYS A 507 -3.27 33.93 3.22
N ILE A 508 -3.92 34.46 4.26
CA ILE A 508 -3.77 35.84 4.73
C ILE A 508 -2.87 35.88 5.97
N ASP A 509 -3.20 35.11 7.02
CA ASP A 509 -2.49 35.13 8.30
C ASP A 509 -1.52 33.95 8.46
N ALA A 510 -0.24 34.25 8.67
CA ALA A 510 0.79 33.24 8.88
C ALA A 510 0.70 32.58 10.28
N ASN A 511 0.13 33.25 11.28
CA ASN A 511 -0.01 32.71 12.64
C ASN A 511 -0.99 31.53 12.71
N VAL A 512 -1.83 31.39 11.68
CA VAL A 512 -2.86 30.36 11.56
C VAL A 512 -2.31 29.06 10.96
N ALA A 513 -1.06 29.04 10.49
CA ALA A 513 -0.46 27.91 9.77
C ALA A 513 -0.55 26.55 10.51
N GLN A 514 -0.46 26.54 11.84
CA GLN A 514 -0.62 25.31 12.63
C GLN A 514 -2.08 24.84 12.69
N ALA A 515 -3.03 25.77 12.80
CA ALA A 515 -4.46 25.48 12.82
C ALA A 515 -4.94 24.97 11.45
N SER A 516 -4.48 25.58 10.36
CA SER A 516 -4.76 25.13 8.99
C SER A 516 -4.14 23.76 8.68
N ALA A 517 -2.89 23.51 9.12
CA ALA A 517 -2.25 22.20 8.99
C ALA A 517 -3.03 21.09 9.72
N ASN A 518 -3.51 21.39 10.94
CA ASN A 518 -4.40 20.48 11.67
C ASN A 518 -5.73 20.30 10.94
N ALA A 519 -6.33 21.39 10.44
CA ALA A 519 -7.64 21.36 9.78
C ALA A 519 -7.63 20.51 8.50
N ILE A 520 -6.66 20.71 7.62
CA ILE A 520 -6.55 19.93 6.39
C ILE A 520 -6.25 18.44 6.69
N SER A 521 -5.43 18.17 7.71
CA SER A 521 -5.14 16.79 8.13
C SER A 521 -6.39 16.07 8.64
N VAL A 522 -7.26 16.76 9.39
CA VAL A 522 -8.56 16.23 9.84
C VAL A 522 -9.49 15.96 8.64
N LEU A 523 -9.58 16.90 7.69
CA LEU A 523 -10.42 16.74 6.49
C LEU A 523 -9.97 15.57 5.61
N VAL A 524 -8.66 15.45 5.34
CA VAL A 524 -8.11 14.30 4.61
C VAL A 524 -8.40 13.00 5.34
N LYS A 525 -8.24 12.98 6.67
CA LYS A 525 -8.53 11.79 7.47
C LYS A 525 -10.01 11.39 7.45
N ALA A 526 -10.92 12.36 7.31
CA ALA A 526 -12.35 12.15 7.12
C ALA A 526 -12.73 11.77 5.66
N GLY A 527 -11.75 11.53 4.78
CA GLY A 527 -12.00 11.14 3.39
C GLY A 527 -12.52 12.28 2.50
N VAL A 528 -12.38 13.54 2.93
CA VAL A 528 -12.77 14.69 2.11
C VAL A 528 -11.84 14.82 0.91
N GLN A 529 -12.42 14.91 -0.29
CA GLN A 529 -11.67 15.05 -1.53
C GLN A 529 -11.37 16.53 -1.83
N PHE A 530 -10.18 16.80 -2.35
CA PHE A 530 -9.67 18.13 -2.71
C PHE A 530 -9.42 18.28 -4.21
N ASN A 531 -10.09 17.46 -5.03
CA ASN A 531 -9.90 17.47 -6.48
C ASN A 531 -10.29 18.83 -7.08
N GLY A 532 -9.41 19.39 -7.91
CA GLY A 532 -9.63 20.68 -8.58
C GLY A 532 -9.72 21.88 -7.64
N LYS A 533 -9.36 21.76 -6.35
CA LYS A 533 -9.47 22.85 -5.38
C LYS A 533 -8.35 23.89 -5.56
N GLU A 534 -8.72 25.16 -5.43
CA GLU A 534 -7.79 26.30 -5.45
C GLU A 534 -7.11 26.50 -4.09
N LEU A 535 -5.97 25.83 -3.91
CA LEU A 535 -5.15 25.84 -2.70
C LEU A 535 -3.93 26.78 -2.82
N ARG A 536 -4.02 27.80 -3.68
CA ARG A 536 -2.92 28.72 -3.93
C ARG A 536 -2.57 29.51 -2.67
N GLY A 537 -1.27 29.60 -2.37
CA GLY A 537 -0.75 30.40 -1.26
C GLY A 537 -1.13 29.93 0.14
N ILE A 538 -1.74 28.75 0.29
CA ILE A 538 -2.06 28.21 1.62
C ILE A 538 -0.79 27.92 2.40
N ARG A 539 -0.85 28.00 3.73
CA ARG A 539 0.27 27.67 4.60
C ARG A 539 -0.13 26.52 5.52
N ILE A 540 0.40 25.33 5.28
CA ILE A 540 0.05 24.11 6.02
C ILE A 540 1.29 23.26 6.37
N PRO A 541 2.32 23.84 7.01
CA PRO A 541 3.53 23.10 7.33
C PRO A 541 3.24 21.92 8.26
N SER A 542 3.95 20.81 8.08
CA SER A 542 3.86 19.57 8.85
C SER A 542 2.48 18.88 8.82
N ALA A 543 1.60 19.19 7.85
CA ALA A 543 0.32 18.52 7.68
C ALA A 543 0.49 17.05 7.24
N ASP A 544 -0.46 16.18 7.62
CA ASP A 544 -0.54 14.80 7.17
C ASP A 544 -1.66 14.65 6.14
N LEU A 545 -1.26 14.59 4.87
CA LEU A 545 -2.14 14.46 3.71
C LEU A 545 -2.12 13.03 3.14
N ARG A 546 -1.63 12.05 3.89
CA ARG A 546 -1.50 10.67 3.41
C ARG A 546 -2.82 10.08 2.96
N GLY A 547 -2.82 9.46 1.78
CA GLY A 547 -4.01 8.85 1.18
C GLY A 547 -5.09 9.83 0.73
N GLY A 548 -4.84 11.15 0.80
CA GLY A 548 -5.79 12.17 0.36
C GLY A 548 -5.88 12.26 -1.16
N ASN A 549 -7.01 12.76 -1.67
CA ASN A 549 -7.23 12.93 -3.10
C ASN A 549 -7.16 14.42 -3.49
N PHE A 550 -6.14 14.79 -4.26
CA PHE A 550 -5.78 16.16 -4.67
C PHE A 550 -5.56 16.26 -6.18
N ASP A 551 -6.25 15.45 -6.96
CA ASP A 551 -6.12 15.49 -8.42
C ASP A 551 -6.54 16.87 -8.95
N SER A 552 -5.69 17.48 -9.78
CA SER A 552 -5.85 18.83 -10.34
C SER A 552 -5.94 19.94 -9.29
N ALA A 553 -5.54 19.69 -8.04
CA ALA A 553 -5.50 20.72 -7.01
C ALA A 553 -4.39 21.75 -7.30
N ASP A 554 -4.65 23.01 -7.02
CA ASP A 554 -3.70 24.08 -7.30
C ASP A 554 -2.98 24.54 -6.04
N PHE A 555 -1.75 24.08 -5.82
CA PHE A 555 -0.87 24.45 -4.71
C PHE A 555 0.11 25.57 -5.07
N GLU A 556 -0.15 26.40 -6.10
CA GLU A 556 0.80 27.45 -6.49
C GLU A 556 1.14 28.37 -5.29
N GLY A 557 2.43 28.51 -4.98
CA GLY A 557 2.92 29.38 -3.90
C GLY A 557 2.57 28.91 -2.47
N ALA A 558 2.07 27.68 -2.30
CA ALA A 558 1.74 27.14 -0.98
C ALA A 558 2.99 26.82 -0.14
N ASP A 559 2.91 26.97 1.18
CA ASP A 559 3.91 26.43 2.11
C ASP A 559 3.52 25.02 2.56
N LEU A 560 4.26 24.04 2.03
CA LEU A 560 4.07 22.61 2.24
C LEU A 560 5.26 22.01 3.02
N SER A 561 6.01 22.81 3.77
CA SER A 561 7.20 22.31 4.47
C SER A 561 6.88 21.16 5.43
N ASP A 562 7.65 20.07 5.40
CA ASP A 562 7.50 18.85 6.20
C ASP A 562 6.13 18.15 6.06
N VAL A 563 5.37 18.42 4.99
CA VAL A 563 4.07 17.79 4.74
C VAL A 563 4.25 16.33 4.31
N ASN A 564 3.42 15.44 4.87
CA ASN A 564 3.38 14.04 4.45
C ASN A 564 2.29 13.81 3.39
N MET A 565 2.69 13.59 2.14
CA MET A 565 1.83 13.26 1.00
C MET A 565 1.97 11.78 0.57
N GLY A 566 2.36 10.89 1.49
CA GLY A 566 2.45 9.46 1.21
C GLY A 566 1.13 8.86 0.71
N ARG A 567 1.14 8.19 -0.45
CA ARG A 567 -0.05 7.59 -1.09
C ARG A 567 -1.17 8.59 -1.46
N ALA A 568 -0.90 9.90 -1.46
CA ALA A 568 -1.86 10.90 -1.92
C ALA A 568 -2.02 10.85 -3.44
N TRP A 569 -3.22 11.09 -3.95
CA TRP A 569 -3.48 11.21 -5.39
C TRP A 569 -3.24 12.65 -5.79
N LEU A 570 -2.27 12.89 -6.68
CA LEU A 570 -1.79 14.24 -7.03
C LEU A 570 -1.77 14.48 -8.55
N ARG A 571 -2.62 13.79 -9.32
CA ARG A 571 -2.61 13.85 -10.80
C ARG A 571 -2.90 15.28 -11.25
N LEU A 572 -2.04 15.91 -12.04
CA LEU A 572 -2.19 17.31 -12.50
C LEU A 572 -2.22 18.37 -11.37
N ALA A 573 -1.81 18.03 -10.15
CA ALA A 573 -1.69 19.03 -9.10
C ALA A 573 -0.59 20.05 -9.44
N ASN A 574 -0.89 21.34 -9.32
CA ASN A 574 0.04 22.43 -9.63
C ASN A 574 0.86 22.80 -8.39
N PHE A 575 2.15 22.50 -8.36
CA PHE A 575 3.06 22.87 -7.26
C PHE A 575 3.97 24.07 -7.57
N SER A 576 3.64 24.85 -8.60
CA SER A 576 4.50 25.96 -9.03
C SER A 576 4.79 26.92 -7.88
N LYS A 577 6.07 27.23 -7.63
CA LYS A 577 6.51 28.13 -6.54
C LYS A 577 6.14 27.69 -5.11
N ALA A 578 5.66 26.46 -4.89
CA ALA A 578 5.38 25.95 -3.55
C ALA A 578 6.68 25.68 -2.78
N GLN A 579 6.65 25.87 -1.45
CA GLN A 579 7.75 25.52 -0.56
C GLN A 579 7.64 24.04 -0.16
N MET A 580 8.57 23.22 -0.65
CA MET A 580 8.50 21.76 -0.58
C MET A 580 9.56 21.12 0.33
N VAL A 581 10.21 21.91 1.19
CA VAL A 581 11.30 21.44 2.05
C VAL A 581 10.77 20.35 2.99
N GLY A 582 11.39 19.16 3.00
CA GLY A 582 10.99 18.07 3.90
C GLY A 582 9.69 17.34 3.53
N VAL A 583 9.07 17.66 2.38
CA VAL A 583 7.85 16.96 1.92
C VAL A 583 8.13 15.49 1.67
N GLN A 584 7.27 14.62 2.21
CA GLN A 584 7.35 13.18 2.01
C GLN A 584 6.33 12.76 0.95
N PHE A 585 6.79 12.31 -0.22
CA PHE A 585 5.91 11.77 -1.26
C PHE A 585 5.82 10.24 -1.21
N GLY A 586 4.67 9.70 -1.63
CA GLY A 586 4.50 8.26 -1.85
C GLY A 586 5.01 7.78 -3.22
N GLU A 587 4.86 8.61 -4.26
CA GLU A 587 5.45 8.43 -5.58
C GLU A 587 6.33 9.65 -5.88
N LEU A 588 7.58 9.45 -6.34
CA LEU A 588 8.53 10.55 -6.56
C LEU A 588 8.14 11.41 -7.79
N PRO A 589 8.47 12.72 -7.78
CA PRO A 589 8.14 13.65 -8.86
C PRO A 589 8.80 13.26 -10.19
N CYS A 590 8.10 13.52 -11.30
CA CYS A 590 8.63 13.39 -12.66
C CYS A 590 9.04 14.76 -13.24
N LEU A 591 10.24 14.84 -13.80
CA LEU A 591 10.69 15.97 -14.59
C LEU A 591 10.27 15.76 -16.05
N ASN A 592 9.61 16.75 -16.64
CA ASN A 592 9.31 16.74 -18.07
C ASN A 592 10.40 17.51 -18.81
N ALA A 593 11.23 16.81 -19.57
CA ALA A 593 12.08 17.42 -20.57
C ALA A 593 11.23 17.73 -21.82
N VAL A 594 11.54 18.83 -22.50
CA VAL A 594 10.78 19.32 -23.68
C VAL A 594 10.86 18.36 -24.87
N LEU A 595 11.88 17.49 -24.89
CA LEU A 595 12.18 16.57 -25.98
C LEU A 595 12.47 15.14 -25.44
N PRO A 596 12.37 14.09 -26.27
CA PRO A 596 12.62 12.69 -25.85
C PRO A 596 14.01 12.47 -25.25
N ALA A 597 14.10 11.92 -24.03
CA ALA A 597 15.37 11.68 -23.37
C ALA A 597 15.99 10.33 -23.80
N THR A 598 17.29 10.31 -24.07
CA THR A 598 18.01 9.17 -24.66
C THR A 598 18.99 8.52 -23.69
N HIS A 599 19.67 9.32 -22.86
CA HIS A 599 20.62 8.84 -21.86
C HIS A 599 20.61 9.74 -20.63
N CYS A 600 21.01 9.19 -19.47
CA CYS A 600 21.22 9.98 -18.26
C CYS A 600 22.36 9.39 -17.43
N ASP A 601 23.08 10.27 -16.73
CA ASP A 601 24.13 9.89 -15.80
C ASP A 601 24.21 10.88 -14.62
N PHE A 602 24.61 10.39 -13.45
CA PHE A 602 24.82 11.21 -12.25
C PHE A 602 26.28 11.64 -12.15
N SER A 603 26.52 12.84 -11.63
CA SER A 603 27.85 13.22 -11.17
C SER A 603 28.31 12.32 -10.03
N PHE A 604 29.63 12.14 -9.89
CA PHE A 604 30.18 11.23 -8.87
C PHE A 604 29.83 11.64 -7.43
N ASP A 605 29.65 12.94 -7.17
CA ASP A 605 29.19 13.46 -5.88
C ASP A 605 27.66 13.42 -5.70
N GLY A 606 26.93 13.03 -6.75
CA GLY A 606 25.49 12.90 -6.78
C GLY A 606 24.72 14.22 -6.77
N LYS A 607 25.40 15.37 -6.97
CA LYS A 607 24.79 16.72 -6.96
C LYS A 607 24.18 17.13 -8.29
N LEU A 608 24.61 16.51 -9.39
CA LEU A 608 24.14 16.82 -10.73
C LEU A 608 23.64 15.56 -11.42
N LEU A 609 22.57 15.70 -12.19
CA LEU A 609 22.07 14.70 -13.14
C LEU A 609 22.11 15.31 -14.54
N ALA A 610 22.89 14.72 -15.45
CA ALA A 610 22.89 15.11 -16.85
C ALA A 610 21.99 14.17 -17.66
N VAL A 611 21.24 14.76 -18.59
CA VAL A 611 20.25 14.05 -19.42
C VAL A 611 20.45 14.47 -20.87
N ALA A 612 20.79 13.51 -21.73
CA ALA A 612 20.88 13.72 -23.16
C ALA A 612 19.50 13.61 -23.82
N VAL A 613 19.14 14.58 -24.65
CA VAL A 613 17.81 14.72 -25.23
C VAL A 613 17.88 14.73 -26.75
N MET A 614 16.87 14.14 -27.42
CA MET A 614 16.77 14.14 -28.88
C MET A 614 16.65 15.58 -29.40
N GLY A 615 17.55 15.98 -30.28
CA GLY A 615 17.74 17.38 -30.69
C GLY A 615 19.13 17.93 -30.39
N ASP A 616 20.09 17.06 -30.06
CA ASP A 616 21.50 17.37 -29.81
C ASP A 616 21.74 18.35 -28.65
N ALA A 617 21.02 18.14 -27.54
CA ALA A 617 21.23 18.87 -26.30
C ALA A 617 21.35 17.94 -25.09
N VAL A 618 22.27 18.27 -24.19
CA VAL A 618 22.43 17.64 -22.88
C VAL A 618 22.06 18.66 -21.80
N ILE A 619 21.10 18.32 -20.94
CA ILE A 619 20.61 19.20 -19.88
C ILE A 619 21.14 18.69 -18.54
N ALA A 620 21.78 19.56 -17.76
CA ALA A 620 22.19 19.27 -16.39
C ALA A 620 21.17 19.81 -15.37
N TYR A 621 20.83 18.99 -14.39
CA TYR A 621 19.92 19.30 -13.29
C TYR A 621 20.66 19.23 -11.96
N ASP A 622 20.43 20.21 -11.09
CA ASP A 622 20.83 20.14 -9.68
C ASP A 622 19.95 19.15 -8.93
N THR A 623 20.51 18.19 -8.20
CA THR A 623 19.72 17.12 -7.56
C THR A 623 19.06 17.54 -6.25
N ASP A 624 19.50 18.65 -5.64
CA ASP A 624 18.91 19.17 -4.40
C ASP A 624 17.65 20.00 -4.70
N THR A 625 17.68 20.75 -5.81
CA THR A 625 16.62 21.70 -6.21
C THR A 625 15.86 21.31 -7.48
N TRP A 626 16.36 20.33 -8.24
CA TRP A 626 15.85 19.85 -9.54
C TRP A 626 15.68 20.95 -10.60
N ARG A 627 16.42 22.06 -10.46
CA ARG A 627 16.48 23.12 -11.45
C ARG A 627 17.50 22.78 -12.52
N THR A 628 17.19 23.15 -13.76
CA THR A 628 18.15 23.15 -14.85
C THR A 628 19.28 24.11 -14.52
N THR A 629 20.49 23.60 -14.43
CA THR A 629 21.69 24.43 -14.23
C THR A 629 22.28 24.83 -15.57
N MET A 630 22.40 23.89 -16.52
CA MET A 630 23.13 24.10 -17.78
C MET A 630 22.55 23.29 -18.94
N VAL A 631 22.82 23.74 -20.17
CA VAL A 631 22.48 23.05 -21.42
C VAL A 631 23.69 23.05 -22.35
N TYR A 632 24.21 21.86 -22.69
CA TYR A 632 25.32 21.67 -23.61
C TYR A 632 24.82 21.18 -24.98
N PRO A 633 25.41 21.63 -26.09
CA PRO A 633 25.17 21.01 -27.40
C PRO A 633 25.89 19.65 -27.47
N GLY A 634 25.22 18.60 -27.94
CA GLY A 634 25.84 17.29 -28.11
C GLY A 634 24.88 16.11 -28.19
N GLY A 635 25.43 14.97 -28.61
CA GLY A 635 24.72 13.74 -28.90
C GLY A 635 24.48 12.81 -27.70
N PRO A 636 24.05 11.57 -27.96
CA PRO A 636 23.50 10.67 -26.93
C PRO A 636 24.54 10.02 -26.00
N ALA A 637 25.83 10.11 -26.32
CA ALA A 637 26.89 9.56 -25.48
C ALA A 637 27.28 10.56 -24.39
N LEU A 638 27.15 10.17 -23.12
CA LEU A 638 27.36 11.02 -21.95
C LEU A 638 28.06 10.24 -20.84
N ALA A 639 29.05 10.83 -20.17
CA ALA A 639 29.60 10.31 -18.91
C ALA A 639 30.23 11.41 -18.06
N PHE A 640 30.03 11.35 -16.74
CA PHE A 640 30.73 12.24 -15.80
C PHE A 640 32.13 11.72 -15.43
N SER A 641 33.05 12.66 -15.23
CA SER A 641 34.38 12.37 -14.69
C SER A 641 34.27 12.01 -13.20
N PRO A 642 34.98 10.96 -12.73
CA PRO A 642 34.93 10.53 -11.33
C PRO A 642 35.84 11.33 -10.39
N ILE A 643 36.68 12.23 -10.92
CA ILE A 643 37.65 13.01 -10.13
C ILE A 643 37.42 14.52 -10.21
N ASN A 644 36.91 15.01 -11.35
CA ASN A 644 36.76 16.44 -11.62
C ASN A 644 35.31 16.74 -12.02
N ASN A 645 34.88 17.99 -11.93
CA ASN A 645 33.59 18.46 -12.44
C ASN A 645 33.63 18.59 -13.97
N GLU A 646 33.91 17.48 -14.66
CA GLU A 646 33.97 17.41 -16.12
C GLU A 646 32.95 16.41 -16.64
N VAL A 647 32.40 16.69 -17.82
CA VAL A 647 31.46 15.81 -18.50
C VAL A 647 31.93 15.56 -19.93
N ALA A 648 31.97 14.28 -20.33
CA ALA A 648 32.26 13.87 -21.69
C ALA A 648 30.95 13.73 -22.46
N ILE A 649 30.85 14.40 -23.60
CA ILE A 649 29.66 14.43 -24.46
C ILE A 649 30.06 14.07 -25.89
N GLY A 650 29.36 13.13 -26.51
CA GLY A 650 29.56 12.80 -27.93
C GLY A 650 29.07 13.92 -28.86
N GLY A 651 29.64 14.02 -30.05
CA GLY A 651 29.21 14.99 -31.05
C GLY A 651 27.74 14.85 -31.46
N ALA A 652 27.16 15.96 -31.89
CA ALA A 652 25.77 16.06 -32.35
C ALA A 652 25.51 15.13 -33.53
N LEU A 653 24.47 14.29 -33.43
CA LEU A 653 24.13 13.34 -34.48
C LEU A 653 23.61 14.04 -35.74
N SER A 654 22.93 15.18 -35.61
CA SER A 654 22.38 15.92 -36.75
C SER A 654 23.46 16.61 -37.60
N ASP A 655 24.57 17.01 -36.99
CA ASP A 655 25.69 17.68 -37.67
C ASP A 655 26.69 16.68 -38.28
N GLY A 656 26.47 15.37 -38.09
CA GLY A 656 27.39 14.32 -38.52
C GLY A 656 28.72 14.35 -37.77
N ASP A 657 28.73 14.92 -36.56
CA ASP A 657 29.93 15.09 -35.77
C ASP A 657 30.28 13.80 -35.01
N ASN A 658 31.47 13.28 -35.29
CA ASN A 658 31.95 12.02 -34.73
C ASN A 658 32.93 12.23 -33.56
N ASN A 659 33.15 13.47 -33.13
CA ASN A 659 34.10 13.81 -32.08
C ASN A 659 33.48 13.59 -30.68
N VAL A 660 34.33 13.63 -29.64
CA VAL A 660 33.87 13.67 -28.24
C VAL A 660 34.42 14.92 -27.58
N TYR A 661 33.57 15.65 -26.88
CA TYR A 661 33.88 16.90 -26.21
C TYR A 661 33.98 16.70 -24.71
N LEU A 662 35.07 17.19 -24.11
CA LEU A 662 35.23 17.24 -22.66
C LEU A 662 34.91 18.66 -22.19
N HIS A 663 33.82 18.82 -21.46
CA HIS A 663 33.36 20.11 -20.94
C HIS A 663 33.68 20.23 -19.45
N ASP A 664 34.14 21.41 -19.04
CA ASP A 664 34.18 21.78 -17.63
C ASP A 664 32.79 22.27 -17.19
N VAL A 665 32.21 21.59 -16.20
CA VAL A 665 30.87 21.88 -15.69
C VAL A 665 30.83 23.20 -14.91
N THR A 666 31.96 23.72 -14.45
CA THR A 666 32.04 24.98 -13.71
C THR A 666 32.34 26.20 -14.59
N ALA A 667 33.05 25.99 -15.70
CA ALA A 667 33.52 27.07 -16.58
C ALA A 667 32.71 27.21 -17.88
N GLU A 668 31.77 26.29 -18.16
CA GLU A 668 30.93 26.29 -19.38
C GLU A 668 31.71 26.25 -20.71
N GLU A 669 32.99 25.86 -20.68
CA GLU A 669 33.88 25.80 -21.84
C GLU A 669 34.25 24.36 -22.22
N VAL A 670 34.47 24.15 -23.52
CA VAL A 670 35.09 22.92 -24.05
C VAL A 670 36.56 22.94 -23.69
N ARG A 671 37.01 22.02 -22.84
CA ARG A 671 38.41 21.87 -22.46
C ARG A 671 39.21 21.14 -23.53
N LEU A 672 38.68 20.03 -24.04
CA LEU A 672 39.35 19.17 -25.03
C LEU A 672 38.35 18.60 -26.03
N VAL A 673 38.80 18.43 -27.28
CA VAL A 673 38.05 17.75 -28.34
C VAL A 673 38.84 16.51 -28.77
N LEU A 674 38.22 15.34 -28.65
CA LEU A 674 38.78 14.05 -29.02
C LEU A 674 38.37 13.70 -30.44
N ILE A 675 39.33 13.81 -31.37
CA ILE A 675 39.11 13.64 -32.80
C ILE A 675 39.64 12.28 -33.25
N GLY A 676 38.78 11.48 -33.92
CA GLY A 676 39.27 10.32 -34.67
C GLY A 676 38.27 9.24 -35.04
N HIS A 677 37.09 9.17 -34.43
CA HIS A 677 36.07 8.21 -34.88
C HIS A 677 35.54 8.58 -36.28
N GLU A 678 35.24 7.55 -37.09
CA GLU A 678 34.77 7.74 -38.47
C GLU A 678 33.24 7.82 -38.58
N LYS A 679 32.54 7.43 -37.51
CA LYS A 679 31.07 7.46 -37.37
C LYS A 679 30.68 7.82 -35.94
N SER A 680 29.39 8.04 -35.72
CA SER A 680 28.82 8.46 -34.44
C SER A 680 29.29 7.63 -33.25
N VAL A 681 29.56 8.31 -32.14
CA VAL A 681 29.90 7.70 -30.86
C VAL A 681 28.61 7.34 -30.13
N ASN A 682 28.45 6.06 -29.77
CA ASN A 682 27.21 5.55 -29.17
C ASN A 682 27.28 5.50 -27.64
N CYS A 683 28.48 5.32 -27.08
CA CYS A 683 28.69 5.19 -25.65
C CYS A 683 30.07 5.73 -25.25
N THR A 684 30.19 6.24 -24.02
CA THR A 684 31.42 6.78 -23.46
C THR A 684 31.48 6.44 -21.97
N VAL A 685 32.67 6.18 -21.44
CA VAL A 685 32.86 5.81 -20.03
C VAL A 685 34.24 6.23 -19.54
N TYR A 686 34.31 6.78 -18.32
CA TYR A 686 35.57 7.09 -17.66
C TYR A 686 36.13 5.88 -16.91
N SER A 687 37.45 5.76 -16.89
CA SER A 687 38.16 4.91 -15.93
C SER A 687 37.97 5.44 -14.50
N ARG A 688 38.00 4.57 -13.49
CA ARG A 688 37.73 4.96 -12.09
C ARG A 688 38.66 6.05 -11.55
N ASN A 689 39.90 6.09 -12.05
CA ASN A 689 40.90 7.10 -11.72
C ASN A 689 40.80 8.36 -12.59
N GLY A 690 39.83 8.41 -13.52
CA GLY A 690 39.53 9.49 -14.46
C GLY A 690 40.65 9.89 -15.43
N THR A 691 41.75 9.14 -15.50
CA THR A 691 42.90 9.43 -16.38
C THR A 691 42.68 8.98 -17.82
N GLN A 692 41.75 8.04 -18.02
CA GLN A 692 41.40 7.48 -19.31
C GLN A 692 39.89 7.56 -19.56
N LEU A 693 39.52 7.76 -20.83
CA LEU A 693 38.15 7.68 -21.34
C LEU A 693 38.09 6.60 -22.41
N ALA A 694 37.07 5.74 -22.39
CA ALA A 694 36.80 4.79 -23.46
C ALA A 694 35.54 5.16 -24.22
N THR A 695 35.57 5.06 -25.55
CA THR A 695 34.46 5.40 -26.44
C THR A 695 34.16 4.25 -27.40
N GLY A 696 32.89 3.91 -27.57
CA GLY A 696 32.42 2.92 -28.54
C GLY A 696 31.62 3.60 -29.66
N SER A 697 31.93 3.25 -30.91
CA SER A 697 31.36 3.92 -32.09
C SER A 697 30.67 2.96 -33.06
N SER A 698 29.80 3.55 -33.89
CA SER A 698 29.21 2.92 -35.06
C SER A 698 30.24 2.56 -36.15
N ASP A 699 31.50 2.99 -36.01
CA ASP A 699 32.64 2.59 -36.86
C ASP A 699 33.22 1.20 -36.52
N HIS A 700 32.58 0.47 -35.61
CA HIS A 700 32.95 -0.88 -35.15
C HIS A 700 34.21 -0.91 -34.26
N THR A 701 34.66 0.25 -33.78
CA THR A 701 35.90 0.34 -32.99
C THR A 701 35.63 0.86 -31.59
N VAL A 702 36.53 0.48 -30.68
CA VAL A 702 36.62 1.08 -29.35
C VAL A 702 37.94 1.84 -29.26
N ARG A 703 37.89 3.07 -28.78
CA ARG A 703 39.08 3.90 -28.55
C ARG A 703 39.25 4.20 -27.07
N ILE A 704 40.50 4.20 -26.62
CA ILE A 704 40.88 4.66 -25.27
C ILE A 704 41.68 5.94 -25.43
N TRP A 705 41.31 6.98 -24.70
CA TRP A 705 41.87 8.32 -24.77
C TRP A 705 42.50 8.71 -23.44
N SER A 706 43.56 9.51 -23.49
CA SER A 706 44.10 10.23 -22.34
C SER A 706 43.23 11.46 -22.05
N THR A 707 42.67 11.55 -20.85
CA THR A 707 41.84 12.71 -20.46
C THR A 707 42.67 13.96 -20.16
N LEU A 708 43.98 13.80 -19.97
CA LEU A 708 44.90 14.90 -19.72
C LEU A 708 45.37 15.58 -21.02
N SER A 709 45.70 14.79 -22.04
CA SER A 709 46.29 15.27 -23.29
C SER A 709 45.34 15.24 -24.49
N GLY A 710 44.27 14.45 -24.42
CA GLY A 710 43.34 14.21 -25.53
C GLY A 710 43.85 13.18 -26.55
N ASP A 711 45.03 12.60 -26.34
CA ASP A 711 45.61 11.63 -27.27
C ASP A 711 44.86 10.29 -27.25
N ALA A 712 44.66 9.69 -28.42
CA ALA A 712 44.21 8.30 -28.53
C ALA A 712 45.35 7.36 -28.10
N LEU A 713 45.21 6.75 -26.92
CA LEU A 713 46.17 5.80 -26.36
C LEU A 713 46.10 4.46 -27.10
N TYR A 714 44.90 3.93 -27.27
CA TYR A 714 44.68 2.62 -27.88
C TYR A 714 43.50 2.61 -28.84
N PHE A 715 43.68 1.87 -29.92
CA PHE A 715 42.70 1.69 -30.99
C PHE A 715 42.35 0.20 -31.11
N LEU A 716 41.18 -0.20 -30.62
CA LEU A 716 40.79 -1.60 -30.47
C LEU A 716 39.94 -2.05 -31.67
N LYS A 717 40.56 -2.79 -32.60
CA LYS A 717 39.89 -3.43 -33.76
C LYS A 717 39.49 -4.86 -33.40
N GLY A 718 38.26 -5.24 -33.73
CA GLY A 718 37.86 -6.64 -33.67
C GLY A 718 36.37 -6.91 -33.83
N HIS A 719 35.50 -5.96 -33.43
CA HIS A 719 34.06 -6.07 -33.65
C HIS A 719 33.70 -5.96 -35.13
N THR A 720 32.65 -6.66 -35.54
CA THR A 720 32.14 -6.65 -36.93
C THR A 720 30.83 -5.87 -37.07
N GLY A 721 30.31 -5.34 -35.97
CA GLY A 721 29.10 -4.51 -35.92
C GLY A 721 29.31 -3.27 -35.05
N PRO A 722 28.37 -2.30 -35.04
CA PRO A 722 28.43 -1.14 -34.16
C PRO A 722 28.68 -1.51 -32.70
N VAL A 723 29.51 -0.74 -31.99
CA VAL A 723 29.70 -0.92 -30.54
C VAL A 723 28.67 -0.06 -29.82
N LYS A 724 27.87 -0.67 -28.93
CA LYS A 724 26.77 0.00 -28.21
C LYS A 724 27.01 0.15 -26.71
N GLY A 725 27.84 -0.70 -26.12
CA GLY A 725 28.21 -0.59 -24.71
C GLY A 725 29.71 -0.75 -24.50
N VAL A 726 30.28 0.05 -23.60
CA VAL A 726 31.65 -0.08 -23.11
C VAL A 726 31.67 0.13 -21.60
N ALA A 727 32.49 -0.63 -20.87
CA ALA A 727 32.67 -0.44 -19.43
C ALA A 727 34.09 -0.82 -18.98
N PHE A 728 34.68 -0.01 -18.10
CA PHE A 728 35.93 -0.36 -17.43
C PHE A 728 35.68 -1.31 -16.26
N SER A 729 36.62 -2.22 -16.04
CA SER A 729 36.75 -2.89 -14.74
C SER A 729 37.03 -1.85 -13.64
N PRO A 730 36.58 -2.06 -12.39
CA PRO A 730 36.82 -1.12 -11.30
C PRO A 730 38.30 -0.81 -11.04
N ALA A 731 39.18 -1.80 -11.30
CA ALA A 731 40.63 -1.63 -11.22
C ALA A 731 41.24 -0.88 -12.42
N GLY A 732 40.48 -0.62 -13.49
CA GLY A 732 40.95 0.04 -14.72
C GLY A 732 41.89 -0.81 -15.57
N VAL A 733 42.03 -2.10 -15.27
CA VAL A 733 42.99 -3.01 -15.94
C VAL A 733 42.37 -3.62 -17.20
N GLN A 734 41.09 -3.95 -17.14
CA GLN A 734 40.32 -4.52 -18.25
C GLN A 734 39.23 -3.54 -18.70
N LEU A 735 38.88 -3.65 -19.98
CA LEU A 735 37.72 -3.01 -20.60
C LEU A 735 36.83 -4.09 -21.20
N VAL A 736 35.52 -3.96 -21.10
CA VAL A 736 34.56 -4.80 -21.81
C VAL A 736 33.77 -3.98 -22.83
N SER A 737 33.47 -4.57 -23.98
CA SER A 737 32.64 -3.95 -25.02
C SER A 737 31.57 -4.91 -25.53
N GLY A 738 30.39 -4.38 -25.82
CA GLY A 738 29.26 -5.10 -26.41
C GLY A 738 28.87 -4.49 -27.75
N SER A 739 28.59 -5.35 -28.72
CA SER A 739 28.33 -4.94 -30.10
C SER A 739 27.11 -5.62 -30.70
N ASP A 740 26.59 -4.98 -31.76
CA ASP A 740 25.57 -5.50 -32.65
C ASP A 740 25.98 -6.79 -33.37
N ASP A 741 27.27 -7.14 -33.37
CA ASP A 741 27.75 -8.45 -33.86
C ASP A 741 27.37 -9.62 -32.94
N GLY A 742 26.72 -9.34 -31.81
CA GLY A 742 26.28 -10.33 -30.83
C GLY A 742 27.39 -10.82 -29.91
N THR A 743 28.56 -10.19 -29.93
CA THR A 743 29.69 -10.57 -29.08
C THR A 743 29.92 -9.57 -27.96
N VAL A 744 30.27 -10.08 -26.78
CA VAL A 744 30.88 -9.30 -25.70
C VAL A 744 32.37 -9.59 -25.71
N ARG A 745 33.22 -8.56 -25.78
CA ARG A 745 34.68 -8.70 -25.83
C ARG A 745 35.33 -8.05 -24.64
N THR A 746 36.35 -8.70 -24.10
CA THR A 746 37.20 -8.15 -23.05
C THR A 746 38.57 -7.77 -23.63
N TRP A 747 39.15 -6.69 -23.13
CA TRP A 747 40.39 -6.09 -23.59
C TRP A 747 41.28 -5.73 -22.40
N ASP A 748 42.60 -5.80 -22.56
CA ASP A 748 43.53 -5.22 -21.60
C ASP A 748 43.62 -3.71 -21.87
N ALA A 749 43.14 -2.90 -20.93
CA ALA A 749 43.12 -1.44 -21.07
C ALA A 749 44.51 -0.79 -21.02
N ARG A 750 45.53 -1.50 -20.52
CA ARG A 750 46.90 -0.98 -20.38
C ARG A 750 47.72 -1.18 -21.64
N VAL A 751 47.36 -2.17 -22.46
CA VAL A 751 48.15 -2.57 -23.65
C VAL A 751 47.30 -2.56 -24.93
N GLY A 752 45.97 -2.50 -24.82
CA GLY A 752 45.05 -2.46 -25.95
C GLY A 752 44.88 -3.78 -26.69
N HIS A 753 45.15 -4.92 -26.05
CA HIS A 753 45.00 -6.25 -26.67
C HIS A 753 43.66 -6.89 -26.30
N ALA A 754 43.07 -7.64 -27.23
CA ALA A 754 41.89 -8.48 -26.95
C ALA A 754 42.28 -9.64 -26.02
N LEU A 755 41.48 -9.87 -24.98
CA LEU A 755 41.68 -10.94 -23.99
C LEU A 755 40.79 -12.15 -24.29
N ALA A 756 39.47 -11.94 -24.32
CA ALA A 756 38.49 -13.00 -24.53
C ALA A 756 37.25 -12.52 -25.26
N ILE A 757 36.55 -13.45 -25.92
CA ILE A 757 35.24 -13.23 -26.53
C ILE A 757 34.23 -14.09 -25.73
N LEU A 758 33.23 -13.45 -25.13
CA LEU A 758 32.11 -14.08 -24.44
C LEU A 758 30.96 -14.17 -25.45
N GLY A 759 30.72 -15.38 -25.98
CA GLY A 759 30.16 -15.57 -27.33
C GLY A 759 28.85 -16.33 -27.42
N ASP A 760 27.94 -16.19 -26.46
CA ASP A 760 26.67 -16.94 -26.46
C ASP A 760 25.41 -16.10 -26.76
N HIS A 761 25.55 -14.80 -27.02
CA HIS A 761 24.40 -13.98 -27.42
C HIS A 761 24.08 -14.23 -28.91
N THR A 762 22.83 -14.56 -29.21
CA THR A 762 22.39 -14.85 -30.59
C THR A 762 21.98 -13.59 -31.36
N SER A 763 22.04 -12.42 -30.72
CA SER A 763 21.59 -11.15 -31.28
C SER A 763 22.32 -9.96 -30.61
N SER A 764 21.98 -8.74 -31.03
CA SER A 764 22.75 -7.52 -30.76
C SER A 764 22.84 -7.18 -29.26
N VAL A 765 24.07 -6.97 -28.77
CA VAL A 765 24.31 -6.58 -27.37
C VAL A 765 24.18 -5.07 -27.21
N ASN A 766 23.20 -4.61 -26.44
CA ASN A 766 22.91 -3.18 -26.28
C ASN A 766 23.69 -2.50 -25.16
N SER A 767 23.89 -3.16 -24.03
CA SER A 767 24.56 -2.58 -22.86
C SER A 767 25.42 -3.62 -22.17
N VAL A 768 26.54 -3.16 -21.61
CA VAL A 768 27.48 -3.98 -20.85
C VAL A 768 28.02 -3.18 -19.68
N VAL A 769 28.02 -3.77 -18.48
CA VAL A 769 28.50 -3.11 -17.26
C VAL A 769 29.29 -4.08 -16.38
N TYR A 770 30.29 -3.56 -15.66
CA TYR A 770 30.99 -4.30 -14.62
C TYR A 770 30.30 -4.10 -13.26
N SER A 771 30.33 -5.14 -12.42
CA SER A 771 30.01 -4.97 -11.01
C SER A 771 31.06 -4.08 -10.32
N PRO A 772 30.68 -3.30 -9.28
CA PRO A 772 31.61 -2.40 -8.58
C PRO A 772 32.82 -3.09 -7.94
N ASP A 773 32.69 -4.37 -7.59
CA ASP A 773 33.77 -5.21 -7.06
C ASP A 773 34.63 -5.87 -8.17
N GLY A 774 34.19 -5.79 -9.44
CA GLY A 774 34.86 -6.35 -10.60
C GLY A 774 34.73 -7.87 -10.75
N SER A 775 33.88 -8.51 -9.95
CA SER A 775 33.70 -9.97 -9.97
C SER A 775 32.75 -10.45 -11.06
N GLN A 776 31.88 -9.58 -11.57
CA GLN A 776 30.86 -9.91 -12.57
C GLN A 776 30.83 -8.91 -13.73
N ILE A 777 30.40 -9.40 -14.89
CA ILE A 777 30.04 -8.60 -16.07
C ILE A 777 28.55 -8.85 -16.34
N ALA A 778 27.75 -7.81 -16.50
CA ALA A 778 26.37 -7.94 -16.97
C ALA A 778 26.26 -7.48 -18.43
N SER A 779 25.48 -8.19 -19.23
CA SER A 779 25.26 -7.87 -20.65
C SER A 779 23.80 -8.08 -21.04
N SER A 780 23.27 -7.19 -21.88
CA SER A 780 21.89 -7.25 -22.36
C SER A 780 21.80 -7.44 -23.87
N ASN A 781 20.76 -8.16 -24.32
CA ASN A 781 20.53 -8.47 -25.73
C ASN A 781 19.20 -7.88 -26.25
N THR A 782 19.12 -7.59 -27.55
CA THR A 782 17.87 -7.31 -28.28
C THR A 782 17.40 -8.54 -29.03
N ASN A 783 16.12 -8.88 -29.00
CA ASN A 783 15.64 -10.00 -29.81
C ASN A 783 14.25 -9.76 -30.39
N SER A 784 14.11 -10.06 -31.68
CA SER A 784 12.82 -10.13 -32.40
C SER A 784 12.20 -11.53 -32.38
N LYS A 785 12.88 -12.53 -31.79
CA LYS A 785 12.50 -13.95 -31.75
C LYS A 785 12.20 -14.52 -30.35
N GLY A 786 12.14 -13.70 -29.31
CA GLY A 786 11.52 -14.07 -28.03
C GLY A 786 12.43 -14.47 -26.87
N ASP A 787 13.75 -14.60 -27.06
CA ASP A 787 14.71 -14.80 -25.97
C ASP A 787 15.37 -13.46 -25.62
N GLU A 788 14.77 -12.70 -24.69
CA GLU A 788 15.29 -11.43 -24.16
C GLU A 788 15.86 -11.64 -22.76
N ASP A 789 17.17 -11.84 -22.70
CA ASP A 789 17.85 -12.18 -21.45
C ASP A 789 18.92 -11.15 -21.10
N VAL A 790 19.06 -10.87 -19.79
CA VAL A 790 20.27 -10.25 -19.23
C VAL A 790 21.15 -11.36 -18.69
N ARG A 791 22.41 -11.40 -19.11
CA ARG A 791 23.37 -12.43 -18.69
C ARG A 791 24.41 -11.86 -17.76
N LEU A 792 24.64 -12.57 -16.65
CA LEU A 792 25.68 -12.31 -15.67
C LEU A 792 26.83 -13.29 -15.88
N TRP A 793 28.00 -12.77 -16.21
CA TRP A 793 29.22 -13.52 -16.45
C TRP A 793 30.17 -13.35 -15.26
N ASP A 794 30.91 -14.40 -14.94
CA ASP A 794 32.07 -14.28 -14.07
C ASP A 794 33.19 -13.55 -14.82
N ALA A 795 33.69 -12.44 -14.27
CA ALA A 795 34.68 -11.62 -14.95
C ALA A 795 36.05 -12.32 -15.14
N ARG A 796 36.36 -13.35 -14.32
CA ARG A 796 37.66 -14.03 -14.34
C ARG A 796 37.66 -15.23 -15.28
N SER A 797 36.62 -16.05 -15.21
CA SER A 797 36.49 -17.28 -16.00
C SER A 797 35.81 -17.05 -17.34
N GLY A 798 34.93 -16.05 -17.43
CA GLY A 798 34.07 -15.84 -18.60
C GLY A 798 32.85 -16.76 -18.65
N ASP A 799 32.58 -17.52 -17.58
CA ASP A 799 31.43 -18.43 -17.50
C ASP A 799 30.14 -17.68 -17.14
N ILE A 800 28.98 -18.15 -17.62
CA ILE A 800 27.67 -17.59 -17.27
C ILE A 800 27.29 -18.07 -15.85
N LYS A 801 27.08 -17.12 -14.92
CA LYS A 801 26.54 -17.38 -13.58
C LYS A 801 25.02 -17.44 -13.57
N HIS A 802 24.37 -16.45 -14.15
CA HIS A 802 22.91 -16.32 -14.17
C HIS A 802 22.42 -15.81 -15.52
N ILE A 803 21.24 -16.31 -15.91
CA ILE A 803 20.46 -15.81 -17.05
C ILE A 803 19.18 -15.24 -16.44
N LEU A 804 19.02 -13.92 -16.51
CA LEU A 804 17.89 -13.19 -15.96
C LEU A 804 16.81 -13.08 -17.05
N THR A 805 15.81 -13.94 -16.94
CA THR A 805 14.68 -14.05 -17.88
C THR A 805 13.46 -13.31 -17.33
N GLY A 806 12.74 -12.56 -18.16
CA GLY A 806 11.51 -11.88 -17.73
C GLY A 806 11.19 -10.56 -18.45
N HIS A 807 12.12 -10.06 -19.27
CA HIS A 807 11.90 -8.89 -20.10
C HIS A 807 10.95 -9.18 -21.27
N TYR A 808 10.18 -8.16 -21.65
CA TYR A 808 9.31 -8.15 -22.82
C TYR A 808 9.63 -6.85 -23.58
N GLY A 809 10.29 -6.91 -24.72
CA GLY A 809 10.94 -5.80 -25.40
C GLY A 809 12.43 -5.61 -25.05
N ASP A 810 13.22 -5.25 -26.06
CA ASP A 810 14.65 -4.90 -26.00
C ASP A 810 15.07 -4.26 -24.68
N VAL A 811 16.06 -4.87 -24.03
CA VAL A 811 16.71 -4.27 -22.87
C VAL A 811 17.66 -3.17 -23.35
N SER A 812 17.35 -1.92 -23.00
CA SER A 812 18.03 -0.72 -23.48
C SER A 812 19.27 -0.36 -22.67
N SER A 813 19.23 -0.54 -21.35
CA SER A 813 20.32 -0.15 -20.45
C SER A 813 20.40 -1.05 -19.22
N LEU A 814 21.62 -1.15 -18.66
CA LEU A 814 21.96 -1.87 -17.44
C LEU A 814 22.72 -0.94 -16.50
N ALA A 815 22.46 -1.03 -15.20
CA ALA A 815 23.22 -0.32 -14.18
C ALA A 815 23.31 -1.14 -12.89
N TYR A 816 24.52 -1.29 -12.33
CA TYR A 816 24.69 -1.86 -11.00
C TYR A 816 24.46 -0.79 -9.93
N SER A 817 23.90 -1.20 -8.79
CA SER A 817 23.93 -0.36 -7.59
C SER A 817 25.37 -0.13 -7.13
N PRO A 818 25.68 1.01 -6.49
CA PRO A 818 27.05 1.30 -6.02
C PRO A 818 27.62 0.26 -5.05
N ASP A 819 26.76 -0.43 -4.30
CA ASP A 819 27.14 -1.51 -3.38
C ASP A 819 27.31 -2.88 -4.08
N GLY A 820 26.97 -2.96 -5.38
CA GLY A 820 27.07 -4.16 -6.21
C GLY A 820 26.02 -5.24 -5.93
N ARG A 821 25.06 -5.00 -5.02
CA ARG A 821 24.05 -6.00 -4.63
C ARG A 821 22.86 -6.09 -5.56
N GLN A 822 22.59 -5.02 -6.31
CA GLN A 822 21.43 -4.93 -7.19
C GLN A 822 21.87 -4.60 -8.62
N LEU A 823 21.13 -5.14 -9.58
CA LEU A 823 21.24 -4.78 -10.99
C LEU A 823 19.89 -4.23 -11.47
N ALA A 824 19.90 -2.99 -11.97
CA ALA A 824 18.78 -2.42 -12.70
C ALA A 824 18.90 -2.76 -14.18
N SER A 825 17.80 -3.14 -14.79
CA SER A 825 17.69 -3.42 -16.22
C SER A 825 16.42 -2.80 -16.79
N CYS A 826 16.57 -2.05 -17.89
CA CYS A 826 15.49 -1.26 -18.45
C CYS A 826 15.00 -1.86 -19.76
N SER A 827 13.68 -2.03 -19.91
CA SER A 827 13.08 -2.54 -21.13
C SER A 827 12.13 -1.52 -21.76
N LYS A 828 11.97 -1.60 -23.08
CA LYS A 828 11.06 -0.73 -23.84
C LYS A 828 9.58 -0.89 -23.47
N LEU A 829 9.12 -2.03 -22.94
CA LEU A 829 7.67 -2.24 -22.72
C LEU A 829 7.24 -2.32 -21.24
N LYS A 830 8.07 -2.85 -20.33
CA LYS A 830 7.63 -3.19 -18.96
C LYS A 830 8.33 -2.47 -17.80
N GLY A 831 9.10 -1.42 -18.05
CA GLY A 831 9.72 -0.62 -16.97
C GLY A 831 11.12 -1.13 -16.55
N ILE A 832 11.53 -0.83 -15.31
CA ILE A 832 12.86 -1.19 -14.78
C ILE A 832 12.73 -2.41 -13.87
N HIS A 833 13.46 -3.47 -14.18
CA HIS A 833 13.56 -4.65 -13.32
C HIS A 833 14.79 -4.52 -12.43
N LEU A 834 14.60 -4.71 -11.12
CA LEU A 834 15.66 -4.76 -10.13
C LEU A 834 15.92 -6.20 -9.73
N TRP A 835 17.14 -6.66 -9.96
CA TRP A 835 17.59 -8.02 -9.70
C TRP A 835 18.57 -8.03 -8.54
N ASP A 836 18.57 -9.09 -7.75
CA ASP A 836 19.65 -9.39 -6.83
C ASP A 836 20.83 -9.96 -7.63
N SER A 837 22.02 -9.36 -7.48
CA SER A 837 23.20 -9.72 -8.27
C SER A 837 23.85 -11.04 -7.85
N LEU A 838 23.51 -11.57 -6.67
CA LEU A 838 24.07 -12.80 -6.11
C LEU A 838 23.17 -14.00 -6.39
N SER A 839 21.85 -13.85 -6.25
CA SER A 839 20.88 -14.93 -6.48
C SER A 839 20.34 -14.95 -7.91
N GLY A 840 20.35 -13.81 -8.61
CA GLY A 840 19.69 -13.64 -9.89
C GLY A 840 18.16 -13.57 -9.79
N GLU A 841 17.61 -13.40 -8.58
CA GLU A 841 16.16 -13.27 -8.39
C GLU A 841 15.69 -11.83 -8.62
N LEU A 842 14.46 -11.69 -9.12
CA LEU A 842 13.81 -10.40 -9.27
C LEU A 842 13.37 -9.86 -7.90
N ILE A 843 13.96 -8.75 -7.47
CA ILE A 843 13.61 -8.06 -6.22
C ILE A 843 12.33 -7.25 -6.41
N SER A 844 12.28 -6.42 -7.46
CA SER A 844 11.18 -5.49 -7.68
C SER A 844 11.06 -5.09 -9.15
N LEU A 845 9.84 -4.71 -9.55
CA LEU A 845 9.53 -4.19 -10.87
C LEU A 845 9.04 -2.75 -10.73
N LEU A 846 9.83 -1.79 -11.19
CA LEU A 846 9.47 -0.38 -11.19
C LEU A 846 8.68 -0.06 -12.47
N THR A 847 7.35 -0.07 -12.35
CA THR A 847 6.45 0.25 -13.45
C THR A 847 6.06 1.73 -13.43
N GLY A 848 6.06 2.40 -14.58
CA GLY A 848 5.63 3.79 -14.66
C GLY A 848 6.03 4.52 -15.93
N ASN A 849 7.16 4.16 -16.54
CA ASN A 849 7.57 4.65 -17.86
C ASN A 849 7.43 3.56 -18.92
N ILE A 850 6.90 3.94 -20.08
CA ILE A 850 6.88 3.09 -21.27
C ILE A 850 8.02 3.60 -22.15
N ASN A 851 8.78 2.69 -22.74
CA ASN A 851 9.89 3.00 -23.64
C ASN A 851 11.07 3.72 -22.94
N ILE A 852 11.57 3.10 -21.86
CA ILE A 852 12.74 3.58 -21.10
C ILE A 852 13.99 3.42 -21.95
N THR A 853 14.76 4.49 -22.07
CA THR A 853 15.99 4.56 -22.88
C THR A 853 17.24 4.31 -22.05
N SER A 854 17.29 4.82 -20.82
CA SER A 854 18.39 4.60 -19.88
C SER A 854 17.90 4.62 -18.43
N ALA A 855 18.64 3.96 -17.55
CA ALA A 855 18.58 4.21 -16.12
C ALA A 855 19.96 4.13 -15.49
N THR A 856 20.14 4.89 -14.41
CA THR A 856 21.38 4.96 -13.64
C THR A 856 21.07 5.05 -12.15
N PHE A 857 21.94 4.46 -11.31
CA PHE A 857 21.84 4.59 -9.86
C PHE A 857 22.51 5.88 -9.39
N SER A 858 21.97 6.50 -8.34
CA SER A 858 22.67 7.56 -7.64
C SER A 858 23.90 6.99 -6.91
N PRO A 859 25.02 7.73 -6.81
CA PRO A 859 26.22 7.26 -6.11
C PRO A 859 25.98 6.90 -4.63
N THR A 860 24.99 7.55 -4.02
CA THR A 860 24.55 7.33 -2.64
C THR A 860 23.62 6.12 -2.47
N ASN A 861 23.25 5.45 -3.55
CA ASN A 861 22.26 4.36 -3.60
C ASN A 861 20.88 4.73 -3.02
N ASN A 862 20.52 6.00 -3.08
CA ASN A 862 19.22 6.50 -2.61
C ASN A 862 18.19 6.55 -3.72
N TYR A 863 18.63 6.72 -4.98
CA TYR A 863 17.75 6.92 -6.11
C TYR A 863 18.20 6.12 -7.35
N ILE A 864 17.25 5.82 -8.23
CA ILE A 864 17.49 5.42 -9.62
C ILE A 864 16.88 6.51 -10.48
N ALA A 865 17.64 7.08 -11.42
CA ALA A 865 17.10 7.96 -12.45
C ALA A 865 16.79 7.13 -13.69
N SER A 866 15.68 7.41 -14.36
CA SER A 866 15.30 6.77 -15.61
C SER A 866 14.79 7.77 -16.62
N THR A 867 15.22 7.63 -17.87
CA THR A 867 14.79 8.44 -19.01
C THR A 867 13.88 7.66 -19.93
N ALA A 868 12.89 8.31 -20.52
CA ALA A 868 12.00 7.68 -21.49
C ALA A 868 11.85 8.51 -22.77
N LEU A 869 11.45 7.84 -23.86
CA LEU A 869 11.21 8.47 -25.16
C LEU A 869 10.02 9.44 -25.15
N ASP A 870 9.20 9.47 -24.10
CA ASP A 870 8.16 10.49 -23.91
C ASP A 870 8.71 11.81 -23.33
N GLY A 871 10.03 11.92 -23.15
CA GLY A 871 10.68 13.11 -22.58
C GLY A 871 10.65 13.15 -21.05
N THR A 872 10.12 12.11 -20.40
CA THR A 872 10.08 12.08 -18.93
C THR A 872 11.39 11.58 -18.34
N VAL A 873 11.85 12.25 -17.30
CA VAL A 873 12.91 11.80 -16.39
C VAL A 873 12.28 11.53 -15.05
N ARG A 874 12.40 10.30 -14.57
CA ARG A 874 11.85 9.87 -13.28
C ARG A 874 12.92 9.45 -12.32
N LEU A 875 12.66 9.70 -11.05
CA LEU A 875 13.49 9.26 -9.95
C LEU A 875 12.73 8.19 -9.19
N TRP A 876 13.42 7.13 -8.80
CA TRP A 876 12.87 6.02 -8.03
C TRP A 876 13.67 5.91 -6.74
N ARG A 877 13.02 5.86 -5.57
CA ARG A 877 13.74 5.74 -4.30
C ARG A 877 14.13 4.28 -4.10
N VAL A 878 15.40 4.03 -3.83
CA VAL A 878 15.91 2.69 -3.50
C VAL A 878 15.53 2.40 -2.05
N GLY A 879 14.83 1.29 -1.81
CA GLY A 879 14.41 0.86 -0.46
C GLY A 879 13.09 1.45 0.05
N ALA A 880 12.38 2.28 -0.74
CA ALA A 880 10.97 2.54 -0.47
C ALA A 880 10.18 1.28 -0.85
N GLU A 881 9.48 0.69 0.11
CA GLU A 881 8.43 -0.27 -0.18
C GLU A 881 7.35 0.48 -0.98
N PHE A 882 7.43 0.37 -2.30
CA PHE A 882 6.22 0.37 -3.10
C PHE A 882 5.49 -0.90 -2.67
N GLU A 883 4.71 -0.82 -1.59
CA GLU A 883 3.57 -1.70 -1.39
C GLU A 883 2.58 -1.36 -2.49
N ASP A 884 2.94 -1.81 -3.69
CA ASP A 884 2.05 -1.95 -4.78
C ASP A 884 0.95 -2.89 -4.29
N PHE A 885 -0.24 -2.32 -4.06
CA PHE A 885 -1.48 -3.08 -4.14
C PHE A 885 -1.77 -3.54 -5.59
N PHE A 886 -0.73 -3.63 -6.44
CA PHE A 886 -0.77 -4.44 -7.63
C PHE A 886 -0.73 -5.90 -7.18
N LEU A 887 -1.93 -6.49 -7.12
CA LEU A 887 -2.11 -7.92 -7.20
C LEU A 887 -1.06 -8.49 -8.16
N ARG A 888 -0.14 -9.29 -7.61
CA ARG A 888 0.87 -10.07 -8.31
C ARG A 888 0.32 -10.55 -9.65
N LEU A 889 0.74 -9.95 -10.75
CA LEU A 889 0.25 -10.29 -12.07
C LEU A 889 1.40 -10.25 -13.07
N GLY A 890 2.21 -11.31 -13.00
CA GLY A 890 2.94 -11.81 -14.16
C GLY A 890 2.03 -12.51 -15.17
N ASP A 891 0.71 -12.31 -15.10
CA ASP A 891 -0.24 -13.07 -15.92
C ASP A 891 -0.64 -12.23 -17.14
N ASN A 892 -0.26 -12.69 -18.33
CA ASN A 892 -0.75 -12.13 -19.59
C ASN A 892 -2.21 -12.57 -19.79
N PHE A 893 -3.14 -11.61 -19.81
CA PHE A 893 -4.55 -11.89 -20.12
C PHE A 893 -4.70 -12.27 -21.60
N THR A 894 -5.44 -13.33 -21.89
CA THR A 894 -5.65 -13.84 -23.26
C THR A 894 -7.02 -13.45 -23.82
N SER A 895 -8.04 -13.35 -22.98
CA SER A 895 -9.41 -12.98 -23.35
C SER A 895 -10.17 -12.50 -22.10
N GLY A 896 -11.21 -11.68 -22.28
CA GLY A 896 -12.12 -11.28 -21.22
C GLY A 896 -13.53 -11.06 -21.76
N ASP A 897 -14.52 -10.95 -20.87
CA ASP A 897 -15.88 -10.55 -21.24
C ASP A 897 -16.54 -9.77 -20.10
N VAL A 898 -17.57 -9.01 -20.42
CA VAL A 898 -18.28 -8.11 -19.49
C VAL A 898 -19.75 -8.50 -19.43
N CYS A 899 -20.34 -8.42 -18.24
CA CYS A 899 -21.77 -8.67 -18.11
C CYS A 899 -22.58 -7.61 -18.89
N ALA A 900 -23.74 -8.01 -19.42
CA ALA A 900 -24.67 -7.08 -20.06
C ALA A 900 -25.10 -5.92 -19.12
N ASP A 901 -25.17 -6.18 -17.81
CA ASP A 901 -25.45 -5.17 -16.78
C ASP A 901 -24.20 -4.38 -16.31
N GLY A 902 -23.01 -4.73 -16.80
CA GLY A 902 -21.76 -4.07 -16.43
C GLY A 902 -21.24 -4.34 -15.01
N SER A 903 -21.95 -5.10 -14.18
CA SER A 903 -21.59 -5.29 -12.77
C SER A 903 -20.31 -6.12 -12.57
N ARG A 904 -19.98 -6.97 -13.54
CA ARG A 904 -18.85 -7.91 -13.45
C ARG A 904 -18.07 -8.01 -14.76
N ILE A 905 -16.76 -8.13 -14.62
CA ILE A 905 -15.83 -8.45 -15.71
C ILE A 905 -15.22 -9.81 -15.39
N VAL A 906 -15.02 -10.63 -16.41
CA VAL A 906 -14.25 -11.86 -16.28
C VAL A 906 -13.03 -11.78 -17.18
N THR A 907 -11.86 -12.11 -16.64
CA THR A 907 -10.63 -12.20 -17.41
C THR A 907 -10.02 -13.58 -17.28
N CYS A 908 -9.31 -14.02 -18.32
CA CYS A 908 -8.52 -15.25 -18.27
C CYS A 908 -7.08 -15.00 -18.67
N THR A 909 -6.23 -15.86 -18.14
CA THR A 909 -4.78 -15.82 -18.34
C THR A 909 -4.33 -17.00 -19.19
N LYS A 910 -3.17 -16.87 -19.84
CA LYS A 910 -2.56 -17.96 -20.63
C LYS A 910 -2.35 -19.25 -19.82
N GLU A 911 -2.24 -19.14 -18.50
CA GLU A 911 -2.02 -20.26 -17.56
C GLU A 911 -3.32 -20.94 -17.11
N GLY A 912 -4.46 -20.67 -17.75
CA GLY A 912 -5.71 -21.36 -17.42
C GLY A 912 -6.37 -20.85 -16.13
N ARG A 913 -5.96 -19.69 -15.60
CA ARG A 913 -6.63 -19.04 -14.45
C ARG A 913 -7.72 -18.09 -14.93
N MET A 914 -8.92 -18.26 -14.37
CA MET A 914 -10.09 -17.39 -14.58
C MET A 914 -10.27 -16.49 -13.37
N ARG A 915 -10.45 -15.18 -13.59
CA ARG A 915 -10.69 -14.18 -12.54
C ARG A 915 -11.96 -13.42 -12.81
N ILE A 916 -12.78 -13.26 -11.78
CA ILE A 916 -13.96 -12.41 -11.83
C ILE A 916 -13.65 -11.13 -11.04
N TRP A 917 -13.97 -10.01 -11.66
CA TRP A 917 -13.80 -8.67 -11.13
C TRP A 917 -15.17 -8.05 -10.93
N GLU A 918 -15.39 -7.50 -9.75
CA GLU A 918 -16.49 -6.57 -9.53
C GLU A 918 -16.07 -5.20 -10.08
N THR A 919 -16.81 -4.68 -11.05
CA THR A 919 -16.37 -3.56 -11.90
C THR A 919 -16.17 -2.25 -11.14
N LEU A 920 -17.06 -1.95 -10.19
CA LEU A 920 -17.04 -0.70 -9.43
C LEU A 920 -16.16 -0.78 -8.17
N THR A 921 -16.15 -1.92 -7.47
CA THR A 921 -15.34 -2.08 -6.26
C THR A 921 -13.89 -2.42 -6.59
N GLY A 922 -13.62 -3.06 -7.75
CA GLY A 922 -12.31 -3.56 -8.14
C GLY A 922 -11.89 -4.81 -7.37
N LYS A 923 -12.78 -5.39 -6.55
CA LYS A 923 -12.53 -6.65 -5.86
C LYS A 923 -12.44 -7.77 -6.89
N SER A 924 -11.37 -8.54 -6.81
CA SER A 924 -11.17 -9.71 -7.67
C SER A 924 -11.33 -10.99 -6.88
N ARG A 925 -11.82 -12.03 -7.56
CA ARG A 925 -11.87 -13.38 -7.05
C ARG A 925 -11.29 -14.33 -8.10
N ASP A 926 -10.25 -15.04 -7.70
CA ASP A 926 -9.65 -16.09 -8.50
C ASP A 926 -10.52 -17.35 -8.43
N ILE A 927 -10.80 -17.94 -9.59
CA ILE A 927 -11.44 -19.25 -9.71
C ILE A 927 -10.36 -20.24 -10.16
N LYS A 928 -10.00 -21.15 -9.26
CA LYS A 928 -9.12 -22.29 -9.59
C LYS A 928 -9.92 -23.28 -10.43
N THR A 929 -9.72 -23.21 -11.73
CA THR A 929 -10.34 -24.11 -12.72
C THR A 929 -9.82 -25.55 -12.58
N GLY A 930 -8.64 -25.75 -11.99
CA GLY A 930 -8.03 -27.07 -11.76
C GLY A 930 -7.43 -27.72 -13.01
N TYR A 931 -7.52 -27.05 -14.16
CA TYR A 931 -7.01 -27.53 -15.45
C TYR A 931 -5.99 -26.55 -16.03
N ASN A 932 -4.81 -27.04 -16.38
CA ASN A 932 -3.72 -26.24 -16.95
C ASN A 932 -3.77 -26.27 -18.49
N ILE A 933 -4.93 -25.92 -19.06
CA ILE A 933 -5.15 -25.89 -20.52
C ILE A 933 -5.37 -24.42 -20.91
N PRO A 934 -4.66 -23.90 -21.92
CA PRO A 934 -4.81 -22.52 -22.35
C PRO A 934 -6.21 -22.26 -22.93
N PHE A 935 -6.87 -21.22 -22.43
CA PHE A 935 -8.14 -20.73 -22.97
C PHE A 935 -7.92 -19.97 -24.27
N THR A 936 -8.87 -20.11 -25.19
CA THR A 936 -8.88 -19.37 -26.46
C THR A 936 -9.82 -18.17 -26.41
N GLU A 937 -11.05 -18.37 -25.92
CA GLU A 937 -12.05 -17.31 -25.76
C GLU A 937 -13.01 -17.61 -24.60
N MET A 938 -13.68 -16.57 -24.11
CA MET A 938 -14.68 -16.65 -23.05
C MET A 938 -15.91 -15.80 -23.35
N ALA A 939 -17.05 -16.22 -22.81
CA ALA A 939 -18.30 -15.45 -22.86
C ALA A 939 -19.01 -15.49 -21.50
N LEU A 940 -19.67 -14.40 -21.12
CA LEU A 940 -20.43 -14.28 -19.87
C LEU A 940 -21.93 -14.18 -20.17
N SER A 941 -22.75 -14.86 -19.37
CA SER A 941 -24.21 -14.78 -19.48
C SER A 941 -24.72 -13.39 -19.10
N SER A 942 -25.84 -12.95 -19.68
CA SER A 942 -26.46 -11.64 -19.41
C SER A 942 -26.87 -11.41 -17.95
N CYS A 943 -27.12 -12.48 -17.19
CA CYS A 943 -27.43 -12.42 -15.75
C CYS A 943 -26.19 -12.56 -14.84
N SER A 944 -24.98 -12.57 -15.39
CA SER A 944 -23.70 -12.76 -14.69
C SER A 944 -23.53 -14.07 -13.90
N THR A 945 -24.46 -15.03 -13.98
CA THR A 945 -24.44 -16.28 -13.19
C THR A 945 -23.59 -17.38 -13.80
N LYS A 946 -23.40 -17.37 -15.13
CA LYS A 946 -22.69 -18.42 -15.87
C LYS A 946 -21.60 -17.85 -16.79
N VAL A 947 -20.48 -18.56 -16.89
CA VAL A 947 -19.38 -18.27 -17.84
C VAL A 947 -19.15 -19.47 -18.76
N ALA A 948 -19.04 -19.24 -20.07
CA ALA A 948 -18.61 -20.23 -21.04
C ALA A 948 -17.14 -19.99 -21.41
N SER A 949 -16.38 -21.07 -21.56
CA SER A 949 -14.96 -21.05 -21.94
C SER A 949 -14.68 -22.02 -23.09
N GLY A 950 -13.94 -21.54 -24.10
CA GLY A 950 -13.45 -22.31 -25.23
C GLY A 950 -11.99 -22.70 -25.00
N HIS A 951 -11.63 -23.88 -25.50
CA HIS A 951 -10.33 -24.51 -25.22
C HIS A 951 -9.71 -25.09 -26.50
N ASN A 952 -8.39 -25.22 -26.50
CA ASN A 952 -7.64 -25.93 -27.54
C ASN A 952 -7.96 -27.44 -27.62
N ASP A 953 -8.64 -28.00 -26.61
CA ASP A 953 -9.05 -29.41 -26.60
C ASP A 953 -10.40 -29.67 -27.30
N HIS A 954 -10.89 -28.71 -28.09
CA HIS A 954 -12.11 -28.77 -28.89
C HIS A 954 -13.42 -28.80 -28.07
N LYS A 955 -13.34 -28.51 -26.76
CA LYS A 955 -14.51 -28.52 -25.86
C LYS A 955 -14.92 -27.12 -25.44
N VAL A 956 -16.22 -26.95 -25.21
CA VAL A 956 -16.78 -25.77 -24.53
C VAL A 956 -17.14 -26.15 -23.11
N ARG A 957 -16.74 -25.36 -22.13
CA ARG A 957 -17.03 -25.62 -20.70
C ARG A 957 -17.84 -24.48 -20.11
N LEU A 958 -18.88 -24.82 -19.35
CA LEU A 958 -19.78 -23.90 -18.68
C LEU A 958 -19.53 -23.92 -17.18
N TRP A 959 -19.33 -22.75 -16.58
CA TRP A 959 -18.95 -22.55 -15.18
C TRP A 959 -19.99 -21.70 -14.46
N ASP A 960 -20.17 -21.96 -13.17
CA ASP A 960 -20.93 -21.11 -12.26
C ASP A 960 -20.04 -19.98 -11.72
N THR A 961 -20.50 -18.73 -11.79
CA THR A 961 -19.68 -17.58 -11.39
C THR A 961 -19.60 -17.35 -9.89
N GLN A 962 -20.58 -17.87 -9.12
CA GLN A 962 -20.64 -17.65 -7.67
C GLN A 962 -19.80 -18.68 -6.91
N THR A 963 -19.83 -19.92 -7.37
CA THR A 963 -19.15 -21.06 -6.75
C THR A 963 -17.83 -21.39 -7.44
N GLY A 964 -17.67 -21.04 -8.72
CA GLY A 964 -16.51 -21.41 -9.53
C GLY A 964 -16.51 -22.88 -9.98
N VAL A 965 -17.63 -23.58 -9.84
CA VAL A 965 -17.78 -25.00 -10.17
C VAL A 965 -18.07 -25.17 -11.66
N LEU A 966 -17.46 -26.19 -12.27
CA LEU A 966 -17.77 -26.62 -13.63
C LEU A 966 -19.20 -27.22 -13.66
N LEU A 967 -20.10 -26.58 -14.40
CA LEU A 967 -21.48 -27.03 -14.56
C LEU A 967 -21.60 -28.10 -15.66
N GLN A 968 -21.04 -27.82 -16.84
CA GLN A 968 -21.18 -28.69 -18.02
C GLN A 968 -19.93 -28.66 -18.92
N VAL A 969 -19.73 -29.74 -19.65
CA VAL A 969 -18.75 -29.87 -20.74
C VAL A 969 -19.50 -30.25 -22.00
N HIS A 970 -19.37 -29.44 -23.04
CA HIS A 970 -19.98 -29.65 -24.34
C HIS A 970 -18.92 -30.17 -25.32
N GLU A 971 -19.18 -31.34 -25.89
CA GLU A 971 -18.29 -32.02 -26.81
C GLU A 971 -18.95 -32.13 -28.18
N GLY A 972 -18.19 -31.86 -29.25
CA GLY A 972 -18.68 -32.00 -30.61
C GLY A 972 -17.87 -31.26 -31.67
N HIS A 973 -17.10 -30.23 -31.32
CA HIS A 973 -16.14 -29.66 -32.27
C HIS A 973 -14.99 -30.62 -32.55
N THR A 974 -14.46 -30.56 -33.77
CA THR A 974 -13.34 -31.43 -34.22
C THR A 974 -12.01 -30.68 -34.30
N ASP A 975 -12.04 -29.36 -34.04
CA ASP A 975 -10.86 -28.49 -33.95
C ASP A 975 -11.10 -27.39 -32.89
N THR A 976 -10.07 -26.59 -32.61
CA THR A 976 -10.02 -25.56 -31.57
C THR A 976 -11.20 -24.62 -31.64
N VAL A 977 -11.87 -24.43 -30.49
CA VAL A 977 -12.94 -23.42 -30.35
C VAL A 977 -12.27 -22.06 -30.25
N VAL A 978 -12.63 -21.11 -31.10
CA VAL A 978 -11.94 -19.81 -31.18
C VAL A 978 -12.84 -18.61 -30.97
N VAL A 979 -14.17 -18.77 -31.02
CA VAL A 979 -15.11 -17.68 -30.76
C VAL A 979 -16.37 -18.18 -30.09
N MET A 980 -16.96 -17.39 -29.18
CA MET A 980 -18.21 -17.76 -28.51
C MET A 980 -19.13 -16.56 -28.22
N ALA A 981 -20.43 -16.83 -28.06
CA ALA A 981 -21.37 -15.86 -27.53
C ALA A 981 -22.56 -16.55 -26.83
N PHE A 982 -23.08 -15.93 -25.77
CA PHE A 982 -24.39 -16.28 -25.21
C PHE A 982 -25.51 -15.65 -26.02
N SER A 983 -26.67 -16.31 -26.05
CA SER A 983 -27.92 -15.69 -26.47
C SER A 983 -28.34 -14.61 -25.45
N PRO A 984 -29.11 -13.58 -25.85
CA PRO A 984 -29.50 -12.49 -24.94
C PRO A 984 -30.26 -12.95 -23.67
N ASN A 985 -31.04 -14.02 -23.79
CA ASN A 985 -31.75 -14.68 -22.69
C ASN A 985 -30.89 -15.64 -21.85
N GLY A 986 -29.65 -15.93 -22.26
CA GLY A 986 -28.74 -16.85 -21.54
C GLY A 986 -29.04 -18.34 -21.69
N ASP A 987 -30.09 -18.70 -22.45
CA ASP A 987 -30.53 -20.09 -22.63
C ASP A 987 -29.67 -20.88 -23.63
N GLN A 988 -28.92 -20.20 -24.50
CA GLN A 988 -28.07 -20.82 -25.51
C GLN A 988 -26.64 -20.25 -25.52
N ILE A 989 -25.69 -21.10 -25.89
CA ILE A 989 -24.30 -20.71 -26.22
C ILE A 989 -24.05 -21.05 -27.67
N SER A 990 -23.50 -20.13 -28.44
CA SER A 990 -22.97 -20.41 -29.78
C SER A 990 -21.45 -20.43 -29.73
N SER A 991 -20.82 -21.43 -30.34
CA SER A 991 -19.37 -21.55 -30.45
C SER A 991 -18.94 -21.74 -31.91
N GLY A 992 -17.91 -21.02 -32.34
CA GLY A 992 -17.25 -21.18 -33.62
C GLY A 992 -15.86 -21.81 -33.46
N SER A 993 -15.49 -22.65 -34.41
CA SER A 993 -14.24 -23.43 -34.38
C SER A 993 -13.51 -23.37 -35.73
N PHE A 994 -12.21 -23.71 -35.70
CA PHE A 994 -11.42 -23.98 -36.89
C PHE A 994 -11.93 -25.16 -37.73
N ASP A 995 -12.83 -25.99 -37.19
CA ASP A 995 -13.52 -27.05 -37.93
C ASP A 995 -14.55 -26.53 -38.96
N LYS A 996 -14.64 -25.21 -39.14
CA LYS A 996 -15.57 -24.51 -40.05
C LYS A 996 -17.03 -24.68 -39.67
N THR A 997 -17.33 -25.03 -38.42
CA THR A 997 -18.70 -25.12 -37.93
C THR A 997 -18.96 -24.10 -36.84
N VAL A 998 -20.21 -23.63 -36.81
CA VAL A 998 -20.78 -22.99 -35.62
C VAL A 998 -21.74 -23.96 -34.98
N ARG A 999 -21.62 -24.18 -33.67
CA ARG A 999 -22.53 -25.03 -32.90
C ARG A 999 -23.30 -24.20 -31.90
N ILE A 1000 -24.61 -24.43 -31.83
CA ILE A 1000 -25.50 -23.84 -30.83
C ILE A 1000 -25.78 -24.90 -29.78
N TRP A 1001 -25.52 -24.59 -28.51
CA TRP A 1001 -25.68 -25.45 -27.36
C TRP A 1001 -26.77 -24.91 -26.45
N ASP A 1002 -27.59 -25.79 -25.90
CA ASP A 1002 -28.56 -25.46 -24.87
C ASP A 1002 -27.90 -25.44 -23.49
N THR A 1003 -28.04 -24.35 -22.73
CA THR A 1003 -27.32 -24.14 -21.45
C THR A 1003 -27.92 -24.90 -20.27
N LEU A 1004 -29.08 -25.54 -20.46
CA LEU A 1004 -29.76 -26.34 -19.45
C LEU A 1004 -29.45 -27.83 -19.63
N THR A 1005 -29.57 -28.32 -20.86
CA THR A 1005 -29.44 -29.75 -21.20
C THR A 1005 -28.07 -30.13 -21.74
N GLY A 1006 -27.27 -29.14 -22.16
CA GLY A 1006 -25.95 -29.30 -22.74
C GLY A 1006 -25.90 -29.93 -24.12
N ARG A 1007 -27.07 -30.13 -24.76
CA ARG A 1007 -27.19 -30.72 -26.09
C ARG A 1007 -26.96 -29.68 -27.20
N VAL A 1008 -26.50 -30.16 -28.35
CA VAL A 1008 -26.44 -29.36 -29.58
C VAL A 1008 -27.86 -29.12 -30.08
N VAL A 1009 -28.24 -27.85 -30.18
CA VAL A 1009 -29.52 -27.38 -30.75
C VAL A 1009 -29.42 -27.31 -32.27
N ALA A 1010 -28.31 -26.82 -32.81
CA ALA A 1010 -28.06 -26.74 -34.25
C ALA A 1010 -26.56 -26.75 -34.57
N VAL A 1011 -26.20 -27.25 -35.76
CA VAL A 1011 -24.85 -27.17 -36.33
C VAL A 1011 -24.96 -26.41 -37.65
N LEU A 1012 -24.17 -25.36 -37.81
CA LEU A 1012 -24.16 -24.48 -38.98
C LEU A 1012 -22.90 -24.79 -39.81
N GLU A 1013 -23.07 -25.47 -40.94
CA GLU A 1013 -21.97 -26.09 -41.72
C GLU A 1013 -21.71 -25.43 -43.09
N ALA A 1014 -22.29 -24.26 -43.39
CA ALA A 1014 -22.14 -23.62 -44.71
C ALA A 1014 -20.89 -22.71 -44.84
N HIS A 1015 -19.96 -22.78 -43.89
CA HIS A 1015 -18.77 -21.93 -43.86
C HIS A 1015 -17.62 -22.55 -44.67
N SER A 1016 -17.06 -21.79 -45.63
CA SER A 1016 -15.95 -22.26 -46.48
C SER A 1016 -14.58 -22.23 -45.80
N GLY A 1017 -14.45 -21.47 -44.71
CA GLY A 1017 -13.24 -21.27 -43.93
C GLY A 1017 -13.49 -21.19 -42.42
N GLU A 1018 -12.42 -20.96 -41.65
CA GLU A 1018 -12.43 -20.84 -40.19
C GLU A 1018 -13.34 -19.70 -39.71
N VAL A 1019 -14.04 -19.92 -38.59
CA VAL A 1019 -14.98 -18.95 -38.01
C VAL A 1019 -14.24 -18.10 -36.98
N HIS A 1020 -14.21 -16.78 -37.16
CA HIS A 1020 -13.44 -15.86 -36.29
C HIS A 1020 -14.30 -14.83 -35.55
N GLY A 1021 -15.57 -14.67 -35.90
CA GLY A 1021 -16.47 -13.70 -35.27
C GLY A 1021 -17.88 -14.24 -35.17
N LEU A 1022 -18.51 -14.08 -34.01
CA LEU A 1022 -19.85 -14.59 -33.75
C LEU A 1022 -20.62 -13.67 -32.78
N LYS A 1023 -21.81 -13.20 -33.19
CA LYS A 1023 -22.70 -12.35 -32.38
C LYS A 1023 -24.18 -12.63 -32.65
N TYR A 1024 -25.00 -12.57 -31.60
CA TYR A 1024 -26.45 -12.68 -31.67
C TYR A 1024 -27.12 -11.33 -31.98
N SER A 1025 -28.30 -11.38 -32.60
CA SER A 1025 -29.21 -10.23 -32.64
C SER A 1025 -29.77 -9.93 -31.25
N PRO A 1026 -30.18 -8.69 -30.95
CA PRO A 1026 -30.80 -8.33 -29.66
C PRO A 1026 -32.06 -9.15 -29.34
N SER A 1027 -32.81 -9.53 -30.37
CA SER A 1027 -33.98 -10.43 -30.27
C SER A 1027 -33.63 -11.90 -30.03
N GLY A 1028 -32.34 -12.28 -30.16
CA GLY A 1028 -31.86 -13.65 -30.04
C GLY A 1028 -32.27 -14.58 -31.18
N HIS A 1029 -32.93 -14.09 -32.23
CA HIS A 1029 -33.46 -14.89 -33.34
C HIS A 1029 -32.48 -15.07 -34.51
N GLN A 1030 -31.48 -14.22 -34.62
CA GLN A 1030 -30.47 -14.29 -35.67
C GLN A 1030 -29.05 -14.33 -35.08
N ILE A 1031 -28.12 -14.95 -35.81
CA ILE A 1031 -26.70 -15.00 -35.49
C ILE A 1031 -25.92 -14.57 -36.74
N VAL A 1032 -24.96 -13.66 -36.57
CA VAL A 1032 -23.96 -13.34 -37.60
C VAL A 1032 -22.68 -14.08 -37.27
N ALA A 1033 -22.18 -14.85 -38.22
CA ALA A 1033 -20.93 -15.59 -38.13
C ALA A 1033 -19.98 -15.21 -39.28
N SER A 1034 -18.80 -14.69 -38.96
CA SER A 1034 -17.79 -14.29 -39.94
C SER A 1034 -16.74 -15.37 -40.17
N THR A 1035 -16.31 -15.51 -41.42
CA THR A 1035 -15.32 -16.50 -41.85
C THR A 1035 -14.06 -15.84 -42.39
N SER A 1036 -12.94 -16.56 -42.43
CA SER A 1036 -11.69 -16.10 -43.06
C SER A 1036 -11.81 -15.78 -44.56
N GLY A 1037 -12.93 -16.14 -45.22
CA GLY A 1037 -13.18 -15.96 -46.65
C GLY A 1037 -13.81 -14.62 -47.06
N ASN A 1038 -13.74 -13.56 -46.24
CA ASN A 1038 -14.38 -12.25 -46.51
C ASN A 1038 -15.93 -12.29 -46.64
N VAL A 1039 -16.56 -13.33 -46.11
CA VAL A 1039 -18.02 -13.49 -46.10
C VAL A 1039 -18.50 -13.72 -44.67
N ALA A 1040 -19.51 -12.98 -44.27
CA ALA A 1040 -20.29 -13.21 -43.06
C ALA A 1040 -21.65 -13.82 -43.42
N HIS A 1041 -22.06 -14.82 -42.65
CA HIS A 1041 -23.30 -15.54 -42.84
C HIS A 1041 -24.28 -15.17 -41.73
N VAL A 1042 -25.53 -14.88 -42.09
CA VAL A 1042 -26.61 -14.67 -41.12
C VAL A 1042 -27.46 -15.93 -41.05
N TRP A 1043 -27.69 -16.40 -39.82
CA TRP A 1043 -28.39 -17.64 -39.52
C TRP A 1043 -29.57 -17.39 -38.61
N CYS A 1044 -30.62 -18.20 -38.73
CA CYS A 1044 -31.68 -18.23 -37.73
C CYS A 1044 -31.26 -19.12 -36.56
N SER A 1045 -31.22 -18.57 -35.34
CA SER A 1045 -30.77 -19.29 -34.14
C SER A 1045 -31.64 -20.48 -33.76
N ARG A 1046 -32.94 -20.46 -34.11
CA ARG A 1046 -33.92 -21.49 -33.75
C ARG A 1046 -33.93 -22.67 -34.72
N THR A 1047 -33.79 -22.40 -36.02
CA THR A 1047 -33.88 -23.44 -37.06
C THR A 1047 -32.52 -23.87 -37.59
N GLY A 1048 -31.46 -23.11 -37.30
CA GLY A 1048 -30.14 -23.30 -37.91
C GLY A 1048 -30.12 -23.03 -39.41
N ALA A 1049 -31.20 -22.48 -39.98
CA ALA A 1049 -31.29 -22.20 -41.40
C ALA A 1049 -30.52 -20.91 -41.73
N LYS A 1050 -29.78 -20.94 -42.83
CA LYS A 1050 -29.08 -19.78 -43.38
C LYS A 1050 -30.09 -18.80 -43.96
N VAL A 1051 -29.99 -17.53 -43.58
CA VAL A 1051 -30.90 -16.46 -44.01
C VAL A 1051 -30.35 -15.79 -45.28
N PHE A 1052 -29.12 -15.25 -45.23
CA PHE A 1052 -28.43 -14.65 -46.38
C PHE A 1052 -26.91 -14.51 -46.12
N ASP A 1053 -26.19 -14.11 -47.17
CA ASP A 1053 -24.73 -13.85 -47.16
C ASP A 1053 -24.43 -12.36 -47.30
N MET A 1054 -23.43 -11.90 -46.54
CA MET A 1054 -22.87 -10.56 -46.66
C MET A 1054 -21.39 -10.67 -47.01
N ALA A 1055 -21.01 -10.18 -48.19
CA ALA A 1055 -19.63 -10.19 -48.65
C ALA A 1055 -18.98 -8.82 -48.38
N GLU A 1056 -17.98 -8.79 -47.50
CA GLU A 1056 -17.18 -7.59 -47.22
C GLU A 1056 -15.69 -7.97 -47.19
N PRO A 1057 -14.88 -7.47 -48.14
CA PRO A 1057 -13.43 -7.70 -48.14
C PRO A 1057 -12.79 -7.16 -46.86
N GLU A 1058 -12.05 -8.01 -46.14
CA GLU A 1058 -11.26 -7.68 -44.94
C GLU A 1058 -12.06 -7.37 -43.66
N GLY A 1059 -13.34 -7.76 -43.59
CA GLY A 1059 -14.15 -7.53 -42.40
C GLY A 1059 -13.85 -8.46 -41.22
N ARG A 1060 -13.15 -7.95 -40.19
CA ARG A 1060 -12.73 -8.71 -39.00
C ARG A 1060 -13.79 -8.82 -37.89
N SER A 1061 -14.53 -7.74 -37.60
CA SER A 1061 -15.56 -7.72 -36.54
C SER A 1061 -16.93 -7.34 -37.11
N TRP A 1062 -17.98 -7.97 -36.57
CA TRP A 1062 -19.37 -7.82 -36.98
C TRP A 1062 -20.27 -7.76 -35.75
N MET A 1063 -21.27 -6.88 -35.74
CA MET A 1063 -22.21 -6.75 -34.63
C MET A 1063 -23.56 -6.21 -35.08
N PHE A 1064 -24.64 -6.66 -34.45
CA PHE A 1064 -25.95 -6.03 -34.59
C PHE A 1064 -26.00 -4.73 -33.77
N SER A 1065 -26.69 -3.72 -34.26
CA SER A 1065 -27.06 -2.57 -33.42
C SER A 1065 -27.97 -3.05 -32.27
N PRO A 1066 -27.83 -2.49 -31.06
CA PRO A 1066 -28.73 -2.78 -29.93
C PRO A 1066 -30.23 -2.68 -30.21
N ASP A 1067 -30.67 -1.86 -31.17
CA ASP A 1067 -32.09 -1.80 -31.61
C ASP A 1067 -32.47 -2.85 -32.67
N GLY A 1068 -31.49 -3.61 -33.17
CA GLY A 1068 -31.66 -4.64 -34.20
C GLY A 1068 -31.97 -4.10 -35.59
N ARG A 1069 -31.82 -2.80 -35.84
CA ARG A 1069 -32.13 -2.17 -37.13
C ARG A 1069 -31.00 -2.22 -38.16
N HIS A 1070 -29.76 -2.40 -37.69
CA HIS A 1070 -28.58 -2.42 -38.54
C HIS A 1070 -27.63 -3.57 -38.14
N ILE A 1071 -26.91 -4.11 -39.12
CA ILE A 1071 -25.69 -4.89 -38.88
C ILE A 1071 -24.52 -3.99 -39.24
N ILE A 1072 -23.51 -3.89 -38.38
CA ILE A 1072 -22.31 -3.10 -38.62
C ILE A 1072 -21.12 -4.04 -38.79
N SER A 1073 -20.28 -3.77 -39.79
CA SER A 1073 -19.03 -4.49 -40.03
C SER A 1073 -17.84 -3.54 -40.09
N THR A 1074 -16.68 -4.02 -39.65
CA THR A 1074 -15.39 -3.34 -39.93
C THR A 1074 -14.97 -3.58 -41.37
N SER A 1075 -14.30 -2.62 -42.01
CA SER A 1075 -13.64 -2.77 -43.31
C SER A 1075 -12.30 -2.03 -43.31
N ALA A 1076 -11.45 -2.31 -44.30
CA ALA A 1076 -10.22 -1.55 -44.57
C ALA A 1076 -10.42 -0.03 -44.67
N LYS A 1077 -11.65 0.38 -44.99
CA LYS A 1077 -12.08 1.76 -45.23
C LYS A 1077 -13.10 2.24 -44.18
N GLY A 1078 -13.07 1.71 -42.96
CA GLY A 1078 -13.95 2.12 -41.85
C GLY A 1078 -15.19 1.22 -41.66
N LEU A 1079 -16.23 1.72 -40.99
CA LEU A 1079 -17.43 0.94 -40.64
C LEU A 1079 -18.50 0.97 -41.75
N GLN A 1080 -19.08 -0.20 -42.06
CA GLN A 1080 -20.17 -0.36 -43.01
C GLN A 1080 -21.46 -0.76 -42.31
N SER A 1081 -22.60 -0.26 -42.79
CA SER A 1081 -23.93 -0.62 -42.31
C SER A 1081 -24.66 -1.48 -43.35
N TRP A 1082 -25.39 -2.47 -42.84
CA TRP A 1082 -26.16 -3.45 -43.60
C TRP A 1082 -27.57 -3.56 -43.02
N ASP A 1083 -28.52 -3.86 -43.90
CA ASP A 1083 -29.89 -4.14 -43.51
C ASP A 1083 -30.00 -5.59 -42.97
N PRO A 1084 -30.41 -5.79 -41.70
CA PRO A 1084 -30.53 -7.11 -41.08
C PRO A 1084 -31.64 -7.99 -41.68
N LEU A 1085 -32.57 -7.44 -42.46
CA LEU A 1085 -33.66 -8.19 -43.08
C LEU A 1085 -33.31 -8.65 -44.50
N THR A 1086 -32.60 -7.81 -45.25
CA THR A 1086 -32.33 -8.05 -46.68
C THR A 1086 -30.88 -8.43 -46.98
N GLY A 1087 -29.96 -8.20 -46.03
CA GLY A 1087 -28.52 -8.39 -46.23
C GLY A 1087 -27.89 -7.39 -47.21
N GLN A 1088 -28.65 -6.39 -47.66
CA GLN A 1088 -28.14 -5.36 -48.56
C GLN A 1088 -27.38 -4.29 -47.79
N ARG A 1089 -26.30 -3.80 -48.39
CA ARG A 1089 -25.50 -2.70 -47.84
C ARG A 1089 -26.32 -1.41 -47.89
N THR A 1090 -26.61 -0.83 -46.73
CA THR A 1090 -27.40 0.40 -46.60
C THR A 1090 -26.55 1.64 -46.80
N GLY A 1091 -25.25 1.57 -46.47
CA GLY A 1091 -24.31 2.65 -46.72
C GLY A 1091 -23.06 2.55 -45.85
N ARG A 1092 -22.14 3.51 -46.03
CA ARG A 1092 -21.00 3.73 -45.15
C ARG A 1092 -21.41 4.72 -44.07
N LEU A 1093 -21.05 4.47 -42.81
CA LEU A 1093 -21.15 5.49 -41.75
C LEU A 1093 -20.16 6.62 -42.11
N SER A 1094 -20.70 7.76 -42.54
CA SER A 1094 -20.20 8.58 -43.66
C SER A 1094 -18.81 9.20 -43.52
N ASP A 1095 -18.19 9.23 -42.34
CA ASP A 1095 -16.97 10.02 -42.09
C ASP A 1095 -15.83 9.27 -41.38
N ILE A 1096 -15.97 7.97 -41.11
CA ILE A 1096 -14.94 7.17 -40.43
C ILE A 1096 -13.94 6.61 -41.47
N GLN A 1097 -12.76 7.23 -41.58
CA GLN A 1097 -11.72 6.83 -42.55
C GLN A 1097 -10.64 5.89 -42.00
N ASP A 1098 -10.64 5.61 -40.69
CA ASP A 1098 -9.58 4.84 -40.04
C ASP A 1098 -9.83 3.32 -40.05
N PHE A 1099 -8.72 2.57 -40.06
CA PHE A 1099 -8.75 1.11 -40.01
C PHE A 1099 -9.06 0.63 -38.58
N CYS A 1100 -10.24 0.04 -38.40
CA CYS A 1100 -10.72 -0.45 -37.11
C CYS A 1100 -10.58 -1.98 -37.01
N MET A 1101 -9.94 -2.45 -35.93
CA MET A 1101 -9.81 -3.87 -35.61
C MET A 1101 -11.03 -4.42 -34.87
N VAL A 1102 -11.46 -3.71 -33.83
CA VAL A 1102 -12.56 -4.10 -32.94
C VAL A 1102 -13.39 -2.85 -32.63
N PHE A 1103 -14.71 -3.00 -32.49
CA PHE A 1103 -15.61 -1.92 -32.15
C PHE A 1103 -16.76 -2.40 -31.26
N SER A 1104 -17.43 -1.46 -30.60
CA SER A 1104 -18.65 -1.66 -29.81
C SER A 1104 -19.57 -0.46 -29.94
N ILE A 1105 -20.87 -0.72 -29.95
CA ILE A 1105 -21.94 0.28 -29.97
C ILE A 1105 -22.48 0.41 -28.54
N SER A 1106 -22.81 1.63 -28.12
CA SER A 1106 -23.38 1.88 -26.80
C SER A 1106 -24.81 1.34 -26.70
N PRO A 1107 -25.28 0.92 -25.51
CA PRO A 1107 -26.62 0.36 -25.33
C PRO A 1107 -27.77 1.28 -25.76
N ASP A 1108 -27.55 2.60 -25.82
CA ASP A 1108 -28.49 3.61 -26.26
C ASP A 1108 -28.41 3.93 -27.77
N ASN A 1109 -27.56 3.23 -28.54
CA ASN A 1109 -27.25 3.44 -29.96
C ASN A 1109 -26.66 4.81 -30.33
N ASN A 1110 -26.36 5.66 -29.35
CA ASN A 1110 -25.89 7.02 -29.63
C ASN A 1110 -24.39 7.09 -29.90
N PHE A 1111 -23.61 6.10 -29.48
CA PHE A 1111 -22.15 6.15 -29.55
C PHE A 1111 -21.55 4.87 -30.13
N ILE A 1112 -20.47 5.04 -30.89
CA ILE A 1112 -19.63 3.93 -31.38
C ILE A 1112 -18.21 4.15 -30.89
N ALA A 1113 -17.64 3.14 -30.24
CA ALA A 1113 -16.23 3.12 -29.85
C ALA A 1113 -15.49 2.06 -30.68
N ALA A 1114 -14.32 2.39 -31.23
CA ALA A 1114 -13.49 1.43 -31.95
C ALA A 1114 -12.00 1.59 -31.61
N SER A 1115 -11.26 0.49 -31.79
CA SER A 1115 -9.81 0.48 -31.67
C SER A 1115 -9.14 0.16 -33.02
N SER A 1116 -8.01 0.83 -33.28
CA SER A 1116 -7.14 0.56 -34.43
C SER A 1116 -6.00 -0.41 -34.07
N PRO A 1117 -5.42 -1.13 -35.04
CA PRO A 1117 -4.26 -1.99 -34.77
C PRO A 1117 -2.99 -1.21 -34.41
N TYR A 1118 -3.01 0.12 -34.56
CA TYR A 1118 -1.92 1.02 -34.14
C TYR A 1118 -2.10 1.55 -32.72
N GLY A 1119 -3.07 1.03 -31.97
CA GLY A 1119 -3.37 1.40 -30.59
C GLY A 1119 -4.26 2.62 -30.43
N MET A 1120 -4.91 3.14 -31.47
CA MET A 1120 -5.81 4.29 -31.32
C MET A 1120 -7.16 3.84 -30.80
N LEU A 1121 -7.67 4.47 -29.74
CA LEU A 1121 -9.07 4.39 -29.29
C LEU A 1121 -9.82 5.60 -29.84
N MET A 1122 -10.94 5.34 -30.52
CA MET A 1122 -11.75 6.35 -31.20
C MET A 1122 -13.21 6.23 -30.77
N LEU A 1123 -13.89 7.35 -30.61
CA LEU A 1123 -15.30 7.47 -30.22
C LEU A 1123 -16.04 8.40 -31.19
N TRP A 1124 -17.20 7.96 -31.68
CA TRP A 1124 -18.09 8.75 -32.52
C TRP A 1124 -19.47 8.89 -31.91
N ASP A 1125 -20.07 10.07 -32.06
CA ASP A 1125 -21.48 10.33 -31.85
C ASP A 1125 -22.24 9.95 -33.13
N VAL A 1126 -23.27 9.14 -32.97
CA VAL A 1126 -24.14 8.64 -34.04
C VAL A 1126 -25.62 8.95 -33.73
N SER A 1127 -25.90 9.76 -32.71
CA SER A 1127 -27.26 10.16 -32.32
C SER A 1127 -27.99 11.00 -33.38
N SER A 1128 -27.26 11.61 -34.33
CA SER A 1128 -27.84 12.41 -35.41
C SER A 1128 -27.83 11.67 -36.74
N ASP A 1129 -29.03 11.47 -37.32
CA ASP A 1129 -29.30 10.73 -38.56
C ASP A 1129 -28.59 11.27 -39.84
N ARG A 1130 -27.80 12.35 -39.73
CA ARG A 1130 -27.23 13.07 -40.88
C ARG A 1130 -25.71 13.15 -40.91
N CYS A 1131 -24.98 13.03 -39.79
CA CYS A 1131 -23.50 13.00 -39.75
C CYS A 1131 -22.99 12.31 -38.48
N CYS A 1132 -22.02 11.41 -38.64
CA CYS A 1132 -21.24 10.87 -37.51
C CYS A 1132 -20.14 11.87 -37.13
N THR A 1133 -20.13 12.35 -35.89
CA THR A 1133 -19.08 13.28 -35.42
C THR A 1133 -18.11 12.56 -34.50
N GLU A 1134 -16.82 12.67 -34.78
CA GLU A 1134 -15.79 12.16 -33.88
C GLU A 1134 -15.72 13.02 -32.61
N ILE A 1135 -15.86 12.37 -31.45
CA ILE A 1135 -15.88 13.01 -30.13
C ILE A 1135 -14.53 12.87 -29.44
N TYR A 1136 -13.84 11.73 -29.64
CA TYR A 1136 -12.65 11.39 -28.87
C TYR A 1136 -11.71 10.52 -29.69
N ARG A 1137 -10.42 10.87 -29.72
CA ARG A 1137 -9.35 10.08 -30.34
C ARG A 1137 -8.11 10.15 -29.48
N VAL A 1138 -7.69 9.00 -28.96
CA VAL A 1138 -6.49 8.91 -28.10
C VAL A 1138 -5.64 7.73 -28.51
N ARG A 1139 -4.32 7.94 -28.49
CA ARG A 1139 -3.37 6.85 -28.65
C ARG A 1139 -3.25 6.09 -27.34
N THR A 1140 -3.71 4.85 -27.37
CA THR A 1140 -3.65 3.87 -26.30
C THR A 1140 -2.71 2.71 -26.68
N GLU A 1141 -2.61 1.70 -25.82
CA GLU A 1141 -2.04 0.41 -26.21
C GLU A 1141 -3.00 -0.31 -27.18
N MET A 1142 -2.53 -1.31 -27.92
CA MET A 1142 -3.39 -2.08 -28.82
C MET A 1142 -4.52 -2.72 -28.00
N ALA A 1143 -5.77 -2.29 -28.21
CA ALA A 1143 -6.90 -2.85 -27.51
C ALA A 1143 -7.44 -4.03 -28.33
N TYR A 1144 -7.35 -5.23 -27.76
CA TYR A 1144 -7.94 -6.43 -28.36
C TYR A 1144 -9.45 -6.47 -28.16
N GLU A 1145 -9.98 -5.72 -27.18
CA GLU A 1145 -11.41 -5.67 -26.94
C GLU A 1145 -11.88 -4.31 -26.42
N VAL A 1146 -13.06 -3.89 -26.89
CA VAL A 1146 -13.75 -2.66 -26.52
C VAL A 1146 -15.21 -3.01 -26.25
N ARG A 1147 -15.76 -2.59 -25.09
CA ARG A 1147 -17.15 -2.89 -24.68
C ARG A 1147 -17.79 -1.70 -23.97
N TRP A 1148 -19.07 -1.47 -24.22
CA TRP A 1148 -19.85 -0.49 -23.47
C TRP A 1148 -20.56 -1.12 -22.27
N MET A 1149 -20.77 -0.30 -21.25
CA MET A 1149 -21.45 -0.60 -20.02
C MET A 1149 -22.39 0.55 -19.68
N ARG A 1150 -23.54 0.23 -19.09
CA ARG A 1150 -24.52 1.19 -18.58
C ARG A 1150 -24.74 0.90 -17.11
N ASP A 1151 -24.46 1.87 -16.25
CA ASP A 1151 -24.70 1.73 -14.83
C ASP A 1151 -26.07 2.33 -14.48
N THR A 1152 -27.02 1.46 -14.17
CA THR A 1152 -28.37 1.87 -13.76
C THR A 1152 -28.43 2.35 -12.30
N THR A 1153 -27.35 2.19 -11.52
CA THR A 1153 -27.28 2.61 -10.11
C THR A 1153 -26.70 4.02 -9.92
N ASP A 1154 -25.75 4.44 -10.78
CA ASP A 1154 -25.18 5.80 -10.81
C ASP A 1154 -25.81 6.67 -11.91
N GLY A 1155 -27.12 6.94 -11.79
CA GLY A 1155 -27.80 7.95 -12.63
C GLY A 1155 -27.82 7.66 -14.13
N ASP A 1156 -27.81 6.39 -14.52
CA ASP A 1156 -27.95 5.92 -15.91
C ASP A 1156 -26.77 6.29 -16.83
N ARG A 1157 -25.57 6.37 -16.25
CA ARG A 1157 -24.34 6.78 -16.94
C ARG A 1157 -23.71 5.66 -17.76
N LEU A 1158 -23.04 6.05 -18.86
CA LEU A 1158 -22.33 5.15 -19.75
C LEU A 1158 -20.84 5.06 -19.40
N TYR A 1159 -20.34 3.85 -19.39
CA TYR A 1159 -18.93 3.51 -19.19
C TYR A 1159 -18.41 2.71 -20.38
N LEU A 1160 -17.14 2.89 -20.73
CA LEU A 1160 -16.44 2.18 -21.78
C LEU A 1160 -15.32 1.35 -21.16
N LEU A 1161 -15.19 0.10 -21.59
CA LEU A 1161 -14.18 -0.85 -21.11
C LEU A 1161 -13.23 -1.19 -22.26
N THR A 1162 -11.94 -1.19 -21.98
CA THR A 1162 -10.92 -1.56 -22.97
C THR A 1162 -9.91 -2.53 -22.37
N LEU A 1163 -9.72 -3.68 -23.02
CA LEU A 1163 -8.68 -4.65 -22.72
C LEU A 1163 -7.52 -4.46 -23.69
N THR A 1164 -6.33 -4.22 -23.15
CA THR A 1164 -5.14 -3.85 -23.93
C THR A 1164 -4.15 -5.00 -24.09
N SER A 1165 -3.11 -4.80 -24.90
CA SER A 1165 -2.03 -5.75 -25.09
C SER A 1165 -1.05 -5.85 -23.92
N GLY A 1166 -0.94 -4.81 -23.09
CA GLY A 1166 -0.42 -4.98 -21.73
C GLY A 1166 -1.46 -5.71 -20.87
N PRO A 1167 -1.11 -6.27 -19.69
CA PRO A 1167 -2.08 -6.88 -18.80
C PRO A 1167 -3.05 -5.86 -18.15
N SER A 1168 -3.49 -4.84 -18.90
CA SER A 1168 -4.28 -3.72 -18.42
C SER A 1168 -5.72 -3.75 -18.94
N LEU A 1169 -6.65 -3.76 -17.99
CA LEU A 1169 -8.09 -3.55 -18.14
C LEU A 1169 -8.40 -2.12 -17.72
N ARG A 1170 -9.01 -1.33 -18.60
CA ARG A 1170 -9.33 0.09 -18.34
C ARG A 1170 -10.83 0.34 -18.38
N VAL A 1171 -11.30 1.17 -17.46
CA VAL A 1171 -12.68 1.62 -17.30
C VAL A 1171 -12.73 3.13 -17.49
N TRP A 1172 -13.44 3.57 -18.52
CA TRP A 1172 -13.66 4.96 -18.86
C TRP A 1172 -15.11 5.33 -18.59
N ARG A 1173 -15.37 6.55 -18.15
CA ARG A 1173 -16.71 7.11 -17.95
C ARG A 1173 -16.95 8.19 -18.97
N LEU A 1174 -18.14 8.19 -19.55
CA LEU A 1174 -18.61 9.26 -20.40
C LEU A 1174 -19.31 10.31 -19.54
N SER A 1175 -18.81 11.55 -19.56
CA SER A 1175 -19.44 12.72 -18.96
C SER A 1175 -19.98 13.64 -20.04
N LYS A 1176 -21.20 14.14 -19.85
CA LYS A 1176 -21.83 15.15 -20.71
C LYS A 1176 -21.83 16.45 -19.93
N GLU A 1177 -21.12 17.48 -20.40
CA GLU A 1177 -21.14 18.80 -19.77
C GLU A 1177 -22.43 19.51 -20.20
N GLU A 1178 -23.32 19.78 -19.24
CA GLU A 1178 -24.49 20.65 -19.41
C GLU A 1178 -24.11 22.06 -18.94
N ASP A 1179 -23.42 22.83 -19.77
CA ASP A 1179 -23.30 24.28 -19.57
C ASP A 1179 -24.56 24.97 -20.11
N GLU A 1180 -25.27 25.71 -19.25
CA GLU A 1180 -26.37 26.59 -19.63
C GLU A 1180 -25.84 27.71 -20.55
N GLY A 1181 -25.86 27.47 -21.87
CA GLY A 1181 -25.58 28.51 -22.87
C GLY A 1181 -24.96 28.06 -24.19
N VAL A 1182 -24.59 26.78 -24.37
CA VAL A 1182 -23.99 26.30 -25.62
C VAL A 1182 -24.92 25.31 -26.33
N GLU A 1183 -25.36 25.64 -27.55
CA GLU A 1183 -26.03 24.69 -28.45
C GLU A 1183 -25.04 23.61 -28.92
N ARG A 1184 -24.94 22.53 -28.10
CA ARG A 1184 -24.39 21.17 -28.34
C ARG A 1184 -23.44 20.78 -27.20
N GLY A 1185 -23.92 19.87 -26.34
CA GLY A 1185 -23.19 19.35 -25.19
C GLY A 1185 -21.93 18.60 -25.60
N VAL A 1186 -20.78 19.07 -25.12
CA VAL A 1186 -19.48 18.42 -25.30
C VAL A 1186 -19.45 17.17 -24.41
N CYS A 1187 -19.20 16.01 -25.01
CA CYS A 1187 -19.03 14.76 -24.28
C CYS A 1187 -17.53 14.52 -24.05
N SER A 1188 -17.12 14.20 -22.83
CA SER A 1188 -15.74 13.89 -22.47
C SER A 1188 -15.61 12.47 -21.91
N LEU A 1189 -14.48 11.81 -22.21
CA LEU A 1189 -14.18 10.46 -21.75
C LEU A 1189 -13.13 10.53 -20.61
N GLN A 1190 -13.53 10.20 -19.39
CA GLN A 1190 -12.68 10.24 -18.20
C GLN A 1190 -12.26 8.83 -17.79
N LEU A 1191 -10.96 8.57 -17.65
CA LEU A 1191 -10.51 7.29 -17.09
C LEU A 1191 -10.86 7.21 -15.60
N VAL A 1192 -11.76 6.31 -15.25
CA VAL A 1192 -12.19 6.07 -13.87
C VAL A 1192 -11.30 5.05 -13.19
N ARG A 1193 -10.84 4.03 -13.92
CA ARG A 1193 -10.06 2.94 -13.33
C ARG A 1193 -9.15 2.26 -14.36
N SER A 1194 -7.98 1.80 -13.92
CA SER A 1194 -7.08 0.93 -14.69
C SER A 1194 -6.63 -0.21 -13.77
N ILE A 1195 -6.73 -1.44 -14.24
CA ILE A 1195 -6.41 -2.67 -13.51
C ILE A 1195 -5.31 -3.38 -14.31
N GLY A 1196 -4.10 -3.53 -13.75
CA GLY A 1196 -3.01 -4.32 -14.35
C GLY A 1196 -2.10 -3.60 -15.38
N GLY A 1197 -2.13 -2.26 -15.44
CA GLY A 1197 -1.11 -1.49 -16.16
C GLY A 1197 -1.30 0.03 -15.99
N ARG A 1198 -0.30 0.80 -16.44
CA ARG A 1198 -0.21 2.26 -16.30
C ARG A 1198 -1.52 2.95 -16.75
N VAL A 1199 -1.96 3.92 -15.95
CA VAL A 1199 -2.96 4.94 -16.33
C VAL A 1199 -2.32 5.86 -17.37
N LEU A 1200 -2.84 5.87 -18.61
CA LEU A 1200 -2.40 6.82 -19.63
C LEU A 1200 -2.63 8.25 -19.12
N SER A 1201 -1.60 9.09 -19.23
CA SER A 1201 -1.73 10.52 -19.03
C SER A 1201 -2.37 11.16 -20.27
N LEU A 1202 -3.23 12.17 -20.06
CA LEU A 1202 -3.73 13.02 -21.15
C LEU A 1202 -2.58 13.68 -21.95
N ALA A 1203 -1.39 13.77 -21.33
CA ALA A 1203 -0.17 14.35 -21.89
C ALA A 1203 0.52 13.51 -22.98
N GLN A 1204 0.15 12.24 -23.20
CA GLN A 1204 0.71 11.42 -24.28
C GLN A 1204 0.01 11.60 -25.63
N THR A 1205 -0.90 12.58 -25.73
CA THR A 1205 -1.60 12.92 -26.96
C THR A 1205 -0.78 13.90 -27.80
N LYS A 1206 -0.37 13.49 -29.01
CA LYS A 1206 -0.11 14.49 -30.07
C LYS A 1206 -1.47 15.11 -30.41
N ALA A 1207 -1.65 16.38 -30.04
CA ALA A 1207 -2.86 17.15 -30.24
C ALA A 1207 -3.10 17.58 -31.70
N ASP A 1208 -2.57 16.84 -32.68
CA ASP A 1208 -2.91 17.05 -34.09
C ASP A 1208 -4.17 16.23 -34.38
N GLY A 1209 -5.32 16.91 -34.30
CA GLY A 1209 -6.63 16.36 -34.71
C GLY A 1209 -7.70 16.30 -33.61
N VAL A 1210 -7.51 16.92 -32.45
CA VAL A 1210 -8.55 16.96 -31.40
C VAL A 1210 -9.64 17.98 -31.78
N VAL A 1211 -10.80 17.48 -32.20
CA VAL A 1211 -12.02 18.29 -32.36
C VAL A 1211 -12.80 18.26 -31.05
N GLY A 1212 -13.14 19.42 -30.47
CA GLY A 1212 -14.02 19.53 -29.28
C GLY A 1212 -13.46 20.18 -28.01
N LEU A 1213 -12.35 20.94 -28.07
CA LEU A 1213 -11.85 21.68 -26.90
C LEU A 1213 -12.78 22.84 -26.51
N SER A 1214 -12.98 23.06 -25.20
CA SER A 1214 -13.70 24.22 -24.69
C SER A 1214 -12.99 25.54 -25.07
N PRO A 1215 -13.71 26.68 -25.20
CA PRO A 1215 -13.10 27.97 -25.54
C PRO A 1215 -11.98 28.40 -24.57
N ALA A 1216 -12.07 28.00 -23.30
CA ALA A 1216 -11.04 28.24 -22.28
C ALA A 1216 -9.76 27.44 -22.55
N ASN A 1217 -9.90 26.18 -22.96
CA ASN A 1217 -8.76 25.33 -23.32
C ASN A 1217 -8.13 25.73 -24.66
N LEU A 1218 -8.93 26.24 -25.61
CA LEU A 1218 -8.44 26.89 -26.84
C LEU A 1218 -7.62 28.15 -26.51
N LYS A 1219 -8.09 28.97 -25.56
CA LYS A 1219 -7.37 30.18 -25.10
C LYS A 1219 -6.05 29.83 -24.42
N LEU A 1220 -6.03 28.77 -23.61
CA LEU A 1220 -4.81 28.26 -22.95
C LEU A 1220 -3.82 27.69 -23.99
N LEU A 1221 -4.32 27.10 -25.07
CA LEU A 1221 -3.53 26.53 -26.17
C LEU A 1221 -2.97 27.62 -27.09
N ASP A 1222 -3.73 28.70 -27.33
CA ASP A 1222 -3.25 29.90 -28.04
C ASP A 1222 -2.25 30.73 -27.21
N GLN A 1223 -2.38 30.74 -25.87
CA GLN A 1223 -1.35 31.32 -24.99
C GLN A 1223 -0.07 30.49 -25.02
N ARG A 1224 -0.15 29.15 -24.95
CA ARG A 1224 1.01 28.25 -25.04
C ARG A 1224 1.65 28.14 -26.44
N ARG A 1225 1.01 28.65 -27.49
CA ARG A 1225 1.58 28.74 -28.85
C ARG A 1225 2.38 30.03 -29.08
N ASN A 1226 2.15 31.06 -28.27
CA ASN A 1226 2.78 32.38 -28.40
C ASN A 1226 3.88 32.61 -27.34
N GLU A 1227 3.97 31.75 -26.33
CA GLU A 1227 5.13 31.59 -25.42
C GLU A 1227 6.05 30.49 -25.95
#